data_AF-A0A957WA29-F1
#
_entry.id   AF-A0A957WA29-F1
#
_cell.length_a   1.000
_cell.length_b   1.000
_cell.length_c   1.000
_cell.angle_alpha   90.00
_cell.angle_beta   90.00
_cell.angle_gamma   90.00
#
_symmetry.space_group_name_H-M   'P 1'
#
loop_
_entity.id
_entity.type
_entity.pdbx_description
1 polymer ?
#
loop_
_entity_poly.entity_id
_entity_poly.type
_entity_poly.pdbx_seq_one_letter_code
_entity_poly.pdbx_strand_id
1 'polypeptide(L)'
;YPHIDGIVPVAHTEGGVEQPNNLDLLLRTLAGFMIHPNVGAVLAVDYGLEPVTNVMLRDYLAANHYPLDEVPHQFLSLTGGFQANLDRGEAIVKGWLDRVNRAPRTEESVAHLKIALQCGGSDAFSGVSGNPLAAWVAKEVIRYGGAANLAETDELIGAESYVLQKVKDVATARRFLAMVARFKERVAWHGSSAEGNPSGGNKFRGLYNITLKSIGAAMKRDPEVRLEAVIEYGERMRQPGFYFMDSPGNDLESIAGQVAAGCNMIFFITGNGSITNFPFVPTLKIVTTSRRYQLLSQEMDVNAGQYLDGTPMAELGRQMFEMTLTVASGARSVGEQAGHSQVQIWRDWRQTDASQLERLLAAESPDGAGIPIKIDSSVPASKHQFPAFRTNSGYTTDQVGLILPTSLCAGQIARLTADRLNQKGLGREQHLSRFVSLVHTEGCGNSGGSAEALYIRTLLGYLTHPLVKHGLLLEHGCEKTHNDFMRQRLEQLGLDPQRFGWASVQLDGGIDRVMQKIEAWFTAEIADTAVAGRETAGLETLRLGLVSAGPISAEAAHSLARLTQIIVAAGGAVVVPDKGGLLTGDSYLTTLMDKPYRTPSLGYGQRPATPGFHIMETPSAHWVETLTGLGATGVEVIVAYVGEHPLPSHPLIPVLQITAEPAIQQRFGEDMDLHLTGDSDSWPEQILDKVIAIITDQSRPKLDRQGNIDFQITRGLLGVSL
;
A
#
# COMPACT_ATOMS: atom_id res chain seq x y z
N TYR A 1 -11.42 -23.38 18.41
CA TYR A 1 -10.25 -23.03 19.23
C TYR A 1 -10.54 -21.74 19.99
N PRO A 2 -11.19 -21.81 21.18
CA PRO A 2 -11.66 -20.62 21.92
C PRO A 2 -10.56 -19.70 22.46
N HIS A 3 -9.30 -20.14 22.50
CA HIS A 3 -8.16 -19.35 22.96
C HIS A 3 -7.31 -18.79 21.80
N ILE A 4 -7.84 -18.83 20.58
CA ILE A 4 -7.22 -18.24 19.39
C ILE A 4 -8.12 -17.09 18.92
N ASP A 5 -7.66 -15.86 19.06
CA ASP A 5 -8.40 -14.67 18.67
C ASP A 5 -8.56 -14.57 17.13
N GLY A 6 -7.58 -15.08 16.38
CA GLY A 6 -7.65 -15.15 14.92
C GLY A 6 -6.40 -15.73 14.26
N ILE A 7 -6.48 -15.91 12.94
CA ILE A 7 -5.34 -16.17 12.06
C ILE A 7 -5.27 -14.96 11.14
N VAL A 8 -4.20 -14.16 11.24
CA VAL A 8 -4.10 -12.89 10.53
C VAL A 8 -2.86 -12.85 9.63
N PRO A 9 -2.96 -12.34 8.39
CA PRO A 9 -1.81 -12.11 7.55
C PRO A 9 -1.15 -10.77 7.89
N VAL A 10 0.17 -10.72 7.82
CA VAL A 10 0.97 -9.50 7.84
C VAL A 10 1.66 -9.38 6.49
N ALA A 11 0.90 -8.93 5.49
CA ALA A 11 1.44 -8.67 4.16
C ALA A 11 2.21 -7.33 4.15
N HIS A 12 3.36 -7.29 3.48
CA HIS A 12 4.16 -6.06 3.34
C HIS A 12 4.71 -5.94 1.92
N THR A 13 5.13 -4.73 1.56
CA THR A 13 5.64 -4.41 0.21
C THR A 13 7.15 -4.24 0.15
N GLU A 14 7.82 -4.50 1.26
CA GLU A 14 9.26 -4.26 1.41
C GLU A 14 10.09 -5.52 1.07
N GLY A 15 11.35 -5.32 0.71
CA GLY A 15 12.29 -6.41 0.40
C GLY A 15 12.37 -6.83 -1.06
N GLY A 16 11.67 -6.14 -1.98
CA GLY A 16 11.71 -6.42 -3.42
C GLY A 16 12.80 -5.67 -4.22
N VAL A 17 13.74 -5.02 -3.54
CA VAL A 17 14.88 -4.29 -4.13
C VAL A 17 16.17 -4.98 -3.72
N GLU A 18 17.11 -5.17 -4.65
CA GLU A 18 18.36 -5.93 -4.44
C GLU A 18 19.19 -5.45 -3.23
N GLN A 19 19.30 -4.13 -3.05
CA GLN A 19 19.98 -3.50 -1.91
C GLN A 19 19.08 -2.41 -1.31
N PRO A 20 18.08 -2.78 -0.49
CA PRO A 20 17.17 -1.82 0.09
C PRO A 20 17.87 -1.05 1.22
N ASN A 21 17.65 0.25 1.30
CA ASN A 21 18.20 1.10 2.36
C ASN A 21 17.55 0.81 3.72
N ASN A 22 16.34 0.25 3.72
CA ASN A 22 15.62 -0.16 4.92
C ASN A 22 15.85 -1.64 5.32
N LEU A 23 16.82 -2.36 4.73
CA LEU A 23 16.98 -3.81 4.96
C LEU A 23 16.99 -4.23 6.44
N ASP A 24 17.83 -3.57 7.24
CA ASP A 24 17.94 -3.88 8.68
C ASP A 24 16.65 -3.50 9.45
N LEU A 25 15.93 -2.46 9.02
CA LEU A 25 14.64 -2.09 9.59
C LEU A 25 13.58 -3.16 9.31
N LEU A 26 13.55 -3.67 8.08
CA LEU A 26 12.64 -4.72 7.64
C LEU A 26 12.89 -6.02 8.42
N LEU A 27 14.14 -6.50 8.43
CA LEU A 27 14.50 -7.75 9.13
C LEU A 27 14.23 -7.65 10.62
N ARG A 28 14.52 -6.50 11.25
CA ARG A 28 14.20 -6.27 12.66
C ARG A 28 12.69 -6.28 12.93
N THR A 29 11.90 -5.67 12.04
CA THR A 29 10.45 -5.62 12.19
C THR A 29 9.84 -7.00 12.09
N LEU A 30 10.21 -7.77 11.06
CA LEU A 30 9.76 -9.15 10.88
C LEU A 30 10.19 -10.04 12.05
N ALA A 31 11.44 -9.91 12.50
CA ALA A 31 11.94 -10.64 13.67
C ALA A 31 11.14 -10.32 14.94
N GLY A 32 10.83 -9.04 15.17
CA GLY A 32 10.01 -8.58 16.30
C GLY A 32 8.58 -9.10 16.25
N PHE A 33 7.96 -9.16 15.06
CA PHE A 33 6.63 -9.75 14.89
C PHE A 33 6.62 -11.25 15.20
N MET A 34 7.63 -12.00 14.75
CA MET A 34 7.69 -13.46 14.96
C MET A 34 7.74 -13.87 16.43
N ILE A 35 8.29 -13.03 17.31
CA ILE A 35 8.41 -13.28 18.76
C ILE A 35 7.44 -12.45 19.61
N HIS A 36 6.47 -11.79 18.97
CA HIS A 36 5.58 -10.88 19.68
C HIS A 36 4.69 -11.65 20.67
N PRO A 37 4.43 -11.16 21.90
CA PRO A 37 3.68 -11.90 22.92
C PRO A 37 2.22 -12.23 22.53
N ASN A 38 1.64 -11.51 21.57
CA ASN A 38 0.30 -11.81 21.04
C ASN A 38 0.32 -12.85 19.89
N VAL A 39 1.49 -13.35 19.47
CA VAL A 39 1.64 -14.30 18.37
C VAL A 39 1.85 -15.70 18.93
N GLY A 40 0.84 -16.57 18.78
CA GLY A 40 0.90 -17.95 19.26
C GLY A 40 1.64 -18.92 18.33
N ALA A 41 1.71 -18.62 17.03
CA ALA A 41 2.52 -19.33 16.03
C ALA A 41 2.71 -18.45 14.79
N VAL A 42 3.76 -18.67 14.00
CA VAL A 42 4.05 -17.86 12.80
C VAL A 42 4.56 -18.67 11.61
N LEU A 43 3.97 -18.44 10.44
CA LEU A 43 4.45 -18.96 9.16
C LEU A 43 5.06 -17.79 8.36
N ALA A 44 6.38 -17.79 8.20
CA ALA A 44 7.06 -16.82 7.34
C ALA A 44 7.12 -17.37 5.90
N VAL A 45 6.66 -16.59 4.92
CA VAL A 45 6.49 -17.03 3.54
C VAL A 45 7.28 -16.11 2.60
N ASP A 46 8.04 -16.69 1.67
CA ASP A 46 8.77 -15.96 0.63
C ASP A 46 8.78 -16.74 -0.69
N TYR A 47 9.23 -16.14 -1.80
CA TYR A 47 9.52 -16.90 -3.03
C TYR A 47 10.92 -17.54 -3.04
N GLY A 48 11.79 -17.18 -2.09
CA GLY A 48 13.17 -17.67 -1.98
C GLY A 48 14.14 -17.13 -3.05
N LEU A 49 13.65 -16.31 -3.98
CA LEU A 49 14.41 -15.65 -5.05
C LEU A 49 14.41 -14.13 -4.90
N GLU A 50 13.56 -13.60 -4.01
CA GLU A 50 13.50 -12.17 -3.72
C GLU A 50 14.77 -11.71 -2.99
N PRO A 51 15.12 -10.41 -3.08
CA PRO A 51 16.29 -9.87 -2.40
C PRO A 51 16.32 -10.09 -0.88
N VAL A 52 15.15 -10.15 -0.25
CA VAL A 52 15.01 -10.48 1.17
C VAL A 52 14.30 -11.82 1.30
N THR A 53 14.99 -12.80 1.90
CA THR A 53 14.50 -14.17 2.01
C THR A 53 14.30 -14.62 3.45
N ASN A 54 13.57 -15.72 3.60
CA ASN A 54 13.42 -16.46 4.84
C ASN A 54 14.77 -16.91 5.44
N VAL A 55 15.78 -17.16 4.60
CA VAL A 55 17.14 -17.47 5.07
C VAL A 55 17.73 -16.26 5.80
N MET A 56 17.65 -15.07 5.20
CA MET A 56 18.14 -13.83 5.82
C MET A 56 17.41 -13.51 7.12
N LEU A 57 16.08 -13.69 7.15
CA LEU A 57 15.28 -13.48 8.36
C LEU A 57 15.70 -14.42 9.50
N ARG A 58 15.84 -15.72 9.21
CA ARG A 58 16.30 -16.71 10.18
C ARG A 58 17.70 -16.38 10.71
N ASP A 59 18.63 -16.04 9.82
CA ASP A 59 20.00 -15.73 10.18
C ASP A 59 20.07 -14.42 11.00
N TYR A 60 19.23 -13.43 10.69
CA TYR A 60 19.07 -12.20 11.47
C TYR A 60 18.55 -12.47 12.89
N LEU A 61 17.51 -13.30 13.03
CA LEU A 61 16.96 -13.72 14.31
C LEU A 61 18.03 -14.37 15.19
N ALA A 62 18.83 -15.29 14.61
CA ALA A 62 19.90 -15.99 15.31
C ALA A 62 21.04 -15.04 15.73
N ALA A 63 21.55 -14.23 14.79
CA ALA A 63 22.65 -13.30 15.05
C ALA A 63 22.31 -12.25 16.12
N ASN A 64 21.03 -11.87 16.21
CA ASN A 64 20.54 -10.88 17.17
C ASN A 64 19.87 -11.49 18.41
N HIS A 65 19.99 -12.80 18.62
CA HIS A 65 19.54 -13.52 19.82
C HIS A 65 18.03 -13.29 20.12
N TYR A 66 17.21 -13.39 19.08
CA TYR A 66 15.76 -13.46 19.24
C TYR A 66 15.34 -14.85 19.76
N PRO A 67 14.43 -14.93 20.74
CA PRO A 67 14.02 -16.20 21.37
C PRO A 67 13.02 -16.97 20.50
N LEU A 68 13.43 -17.33 19.29
CA LEU A 68 12.54 -17.92 18.29
C LEU A 68 12.01 -19.33 18.70
N ASP A 69 12.78 -20.07 19.50
CA ASP A 69 12.41 -21.40 20.00
C ASP A 69 11.19 -21.39 20.95
N GLU A 70 10.81 -20.22 21.48
CA GLU A 70 9.63 -20.05 22.34
C GLU A 70 8.31 -20.02 21.55
N VAL A 71 8.37 -19.79 20.23
CA VAL A 71 7.19 -19.65 19.37
C VAL A 71 7.17 -20.77 18.32
N PRO A 72 6.08 -21.57 18.19
CA PRO A 72 5.90 -22.45 17.04
C PRO A 72 6.02 -21.66 15.74
N HIS A 73 6.96 -22.03 14.87
CA HIS A 73 7.18 -21.29 13.63
C HIS A 73 7.63 -22.21 12.50
N GLN A 74 7.48 -21.73 11.27
CA GLN A 74 8.09 -22.34 10.10
C GLN A 74 8.40 -21.28 9.04
N PHE A 75 9.45 -21.52 8.28
CA PHE A 75 9.82 -20.77 7.08
C PHE A 75 9.41 -21.58 5.85
N LEU A 76 8.63 -20.99 4.95
CA LEU A 76 8.08 -21.61 3.76
C LEU A 76 8.45 -20.80 2.52
N SER A 77 9.36 -21.34 1.71
CA SER A 77 9.59 -20.80 0.36
C SER A 77 8.64 -21.44 -0.65
N LEU A 78 7.93 -20.60 -1.40
CA LEU A 78 6.95 -21.01 -2.39
C LEU A 78 7.63 -21.67 -3.59
N THR A 79 7.14 -22.84 -3.97
CA THR A 79 7.70 -23.60 -5.09
C THR A 79 6.59 -24.30 -5.87
N GLY A 80 6.65 -24.28 -7.20
CA GLY A 80 5.60 -24.87 -8.04
C GLY A 80 4.33 -24.03 -8.10
N GLY A 81 3.20 -24.64 -8.43
CA GLY A 81 1.95 -23.94 -8.69
C GLY A 81 1.31 -23.29 -7.45
N PHE A 82 0.52 -22.23 -7.67
CA PHE A 82 -0.10 -21.44 -6.61
C PHE A 82 -0.95 -22.26 -5.62
N GLN A 83 -1.87 -23.11 -6.13
CA GLN A 83 -2.77 -23.90 -5.27
C GLN A 83 -2.02 -24.90 -4.35
N ALA A 84 -0.98 -25.56 -4.86
CA ALA A 84 -0.21 -26.52 -4.07
C ALA A 84 0.52 -25.84 -2.90
N ASN A 85 0.99 -24.62 -3.11
CA ASN A 85 1.59 -23.80 -2.06
C ASN A 85 0.57 -23.37 -1.00
N LEU A 86 -0.64 -23.01 -1.42
CA LEU A 86 -1.74 -22.68 -0.52
C LEU A 86 -2.09 -23.86 0.40
N ASP A 87 -2.27 -25.06 -0.19
CA ASP A 87 -2.60 -26.29 0.56
C ASP A 87 -1.50 -26.63 1.58
N ARG A 88 -0.22 -26.46 1.20
CA ARG A 88 0.92 -26.67 2.10
C ARG A 88 0.93 -25.68 3.27
N GLY A 89 0.70 -24.40 2.99
CA GLY A 89 0.60 -23.37 4.04
C GLY A 89 -0.55 -23.65 5.01
N GLU A 90 -1.72 -24.02 4.50
CA GLU A 90 -2.88 -24.36 5.31
C GLU A 90 -2.63 -25.58 6.21
N ALA A 91 -2.00 -26.63 5.67
CA ALA A 91 -1.66 -27.83 6.43
C ALA A 91 -0.72 -27.53 7.60
N ILE A 92 0.29 -26.67 7.40
CA ILE A 92 1.22 -26.24 8.46
C ILE A 92 0.46 -25.51 9.58
N VAL A 93 -0.36 -24.50 9.22
CA VAL A 93 -1.11 -23.71 10.20
C VAL A 93 -2.10 -24.57 10.98
N LYS A 94 -2.82 -25.48 10.30
CA LYS A 94 -3.72 -26.45 10.96
C LYS A 94 -2.99 -27.31 12.01
N GLY A 95 -1.74 -27.68 11.75
CA GLY A 95 -0.91 -28.46 12.67
C GLY A 95 -0.58 -27.75 13.99
N TRP A 96 -0.71 -26.42 14.08
CA TRP A 96 -0.42 -25.66 15.29
C TRP A 96 -1.64 -25.36 16.17
N LEU A 97 -2.86 -25.44 15.62
CA LEU A 97 -4.06 -24.94 16.29
C LEU A 97 -4.30 -25.57 17.66
N ASP A 98 -4.11 -26.90 17.79
CA ASP A 98 -4.26 -27.59 19.07
C ASP A 98 -3.23 -27.15 20.12
N ARG A 99 -1.99 -26.87 19.72
CA ARG A 99 -0.93 -26.43 20.63
C ARG A 99 -1.20 -25.01 21.11
N VAL A 100 -1.50 -24.10 20.19
CA VAL A 100 -1.74 -22.69 20.51
C VAL A 100 -2.99 -22.55 21.40
N ASN A 101 -4.04 -23.31 21.12
CA ASN A 101 -5.28 -23.26 21.89
C ASN A 101 -5.15 -23.81 23.33
N ARG A 102 -4.01 -24.37 23.73
CA ARG A 102 -3.78 -24.83 25.12
C ARG A 102 -3.25 -23.74 26.05
N ALA A 103 -3.11 -22.51 25.58
CA ALA A 103 -2.67 -21.36 26.37
C ALA A 103 -3.87 -20.47 26.78
N PRO A 104 -4.58 -20.76 27.89
CA PRO A 104 -5.59 -19.85 28.42
C PRO A 104 -4.94 -18.61 29.05
N ARG A 105 -5.71 -17.51 29.13
CA ARG A 105 -5.30 -16.31 29.88
C ARG A 105 -5.19 -16.61 31.38
N THR A 106 -4.21 -15.99 32.04
CA THR A 106 -3.98 -16.03 33.49
C THR A 106 -4.01 -14.62 34.08
N GLU A 107 -4.19 -14.51 35.40
CA GLU A 107 -4.02 -13.23 36.08
C GLU A 107 -2.54 -12.83 36.06
N GLU A 108 -2.24 -11.66 35.52
CA GLU A 108 -0.87 -11.17 35.33
C GLU A 108 -0.72 -9.72 35.80
N SER A 109 0.51 -9.34 36.13
CA SER A 109 0.83 -7.96 36.54
C SER A 109 0.76 -6.98 35.36
N VAL A 110 0.31 -5.74 35.64
CA VAL A 110 0.36 -4.59 34.70
C VAL A 110 1.79 -4.32 34.19
N ALA A 111 2.81 -4.77 34.92
CA ALA A 111 4.22 -4.67 34.53
C ALA A 111 4.53 -5.30 33.16
N HIS A 112 3.69 -6.22 32.66
CA HIS A 112 3.86 -6.85 31.36
C HIS A 112 3.25 -6.06 30.19
N LEU A 113 2.58 -4.93 30.47
CA LEU A 113 2.05 -4.05 29.43
C LEU A 113 3.13 -3.13 28.86
N LYS A 114 3.13 -3.05 27.53
CA LYS A 114 3.99 -2.18 26.73
C LYS A 114 3.11 -1.40 25.76
N ILE A 115 2.93 -0.12 26.02
CA ILE A 115 1.98 0.72 25.30
C ILE A 115 2.68 1.44 24.13
N ALA A 116 2.16 1.27 22.91
CA ALA A 116 2.49 2.11 21.78
C ALA A 116 1.67 3.40 21.83
N LEU A 117 2.32 4.56 21.79
CA LEU A 117 1.68 5.87 21.77
C LEU A 117 1.82 6.44 20.36
N GLN A 118 0.72 6.51 19.62
CA GLN A 118 0.71 6.93 18.22
C GLN A 118 -0.32 8.02 17.94
N CYS A 119 0.02 8.98 17.08
CA CYS A 119 -0.94 9.91 16.49
C CYS A 119 -1.40 9.46 15.10
N GLY A 120 -2.64 9.78 14.75
CA GLY A 120 -3.12 9.73 13.36
C GLY A 120 -3.40 11.13 12.84
N GLY A 121 -4.66 11.42 12.52
CA GLY A 121 -5.09 12.76 12.10
C GLY A 121 -5.12 13.79 13.24
N SER A 122 -3.97 14.38 13.58
CA SER A 122 -3.83 15.43 14.60
C SER A 122 -4.68 16.68 14.31
N ASP A 123 -5.22 17.28 15.36
CA ASP A 123 -5.96 18.55 15.35
C ASP A 123 -5.47 19.49 16.46
N ALA A 124 -6.05 20.68 16.56
CA ALA A 124 -5.70 21.67 17.58
C ALA A 124 -5.94 21.19 19.03
N PHE A 125 -6.75 20.15 19.24
CA PHE A 125 -7.11 19.64 20.57
C PHE A 125 -6.30 18.41 20.98
N SER A 126 -5.57 17.79 20.06
CA SER A 126 -4.76 16.59 20.33
C SER A 126 -3.77 16.81 21.47
N GLY A 127 -3.07 17.94 21.48
CA GLY A 127 -2.15 18.33 22.56
C GLY A 127 -2.79 18.78 23.87
N VAL A 128 -4.13 18.89 23.92
CA VAL A 128 -4.89 19.41 25.07
C VAL A 128 -5.73 18.33 25.75
N SER A 129 -6.32 17.41 24.97
CA SER A 129 -7.17 16.33 25.48
C SER A 129 -6.55 14.95 25.29
N GLY A 130 -6.50 14.46 24.05
CA GLY A 130 -6.14 13.07 23.73
C GLY A 130 -4.71 12.67 24.13
N ASN A 131 -3.71 13.47 23.78
CA ASN A 131 -2.31 13.17 24.09
C ASN A 131 -2.03 13.20 25.61
N PRO A 132 -2.48 14.23 26.36
CA PRO A 132 -2.37 14.22 27.82
C PRO A 132 -3.10 13.05 28.50
N LEU A 133 -4.27 12.63 27.98
CA LEU A 133 -5.00 11.49 28.52
C LEU A 133 -4.23 10.18 28.33
N ALA A 134 -3.69 9.94 27.13
CA ALA A 134 -2.84 8.79 26.85
C ALA A 134 -1.58 8.79 27.73
N ALA A 135 -0.95 9.95 27.92
CA ALA A 135 0.21 10.13 28.79
C ALA A 135 -0.09 9.82 30.25
N TRP A 136 -1.28 10.21 30.75
CA TRP A 136 -1.72 9.91 32.11
C TRP A 136 -1.78 8.41 32.35
N VAL A 137 -2.38 7.65 31.42
CA VAL A 137 -2.49 6.18 31.53
C VAL A 137 -1.13 5.52 31.36
N ALA A 138 -0.31 5.98 30.42
CA ALA A 138 1.06 5.49 30.24
C ALA A 138 1.93 5.68 31.48
N LYS A 139 1.77 6.80 32.20
CA LYS A 139 2.44 7.04 33.48
C LYS A 139 2.06 5.98 34.51
N GLU A 140 0.77 5.66 34.66
CA GLU A 140 0.34 4.63 35.62
C GLU A 140 0.88 3.24 35.23
N VAL A 141 0.85 2.88 33.93
CA VAL A 141 1.47 1.62 33.46
C VAL A 141 2.96 1.55 33.82
N ILE A 142 3.71 2.63 33.57
CA ILE A 142 5.14 2.72 33.94
C ILE A 142 5.33 2.65 35.46
N ARG A 143 4.45 3.27 36.25
CA ARG A 143 4.49 3.22 37.71
C ARG A 143 4.33 1.79 38.25
N TYR A 144 3.58 0.94 37.56
CA TYR A 144 3.46 -0.49 37.87
C TYR A 144 4.57 -1.37 37.25
N GLY A 145 5.58 -0.77 36.59
CA GLY A 145 6.72 -1.48 36.02
C GLY A 145 6.57 -1.88 34.55
N GLY A 146 5.55 -1.37 33.85
CA GLY A 146 5.40 -1.54 32.41
C GLY A 146 6.24 -0.56 31.59
N ALA A 147 5.95 -0.46 30.31
CA ALA A 147 6.62 0.49 29.41
C ALA A 147 5.65 1.23 28.50
N ALA A 148 6.09 2.38 27.99
CA ALA A 148 5.43 3.09 26.92
C ALA A 148 6.45 3.57 25.89
N ASN A 149 6.06 3.55 24.61
CA ASN A 149 6.90 3.94 23.48
C ASN A 149 6.24 5.08 22.73
N LEU A 150 6.92 6.21 22.63
CA LEU A 150 6.59 7.31 21.71
C LEU A 150 7.53 7.24 20.51
N ALA A 151 7.00 7.34 19.31
CA ALA A 151 7.79 7.36 18.09
C ALA A 151 7.61 8.70 17.35
N GLU A 152 7.57 8.71 16.02
CA GLU A 152 7.23 9.87 15.18
C GLU A 152 8.29 11.00 15.27
N THR A 153 9.51 10.75 14.79
CA THR A 153 10.66 11.67 14.92
C THR A 153 10.38 13.05 14.33
N ASP A 154 9.73 13.12 13.18
CA ASP A 154 9.36 14.37 12.52
C ASP A 154 8.26 15.13 13.29
N GLU A 155 7.36 14.43 13.97
CA GLU A 155 6.34 15.03 14.83
C GLU A 155 6.94 15.66 16.10
N LEU A 156 8.19 15.41 16.47
CA LEU A 156 8.84 16.02 17.65
C LEU A 156 9.80 17.17 17.32
N ILE A 157 9.92 17.58 16.06
CA ILE A 157 10.81 18.67 15.66
C ILE A 157 10.37 20.00 16.28
N GLY A 158 11.24 20.61 17.07
CA GLY A 158 10.93 21.83 17.83
C GLY A 158 10.34 21.57 19.22
N ALA A 159 10.11 20.31 19.61
CA ALA A 159 9.70 19.92 20.97
C ALA A 159 10.83 19.31 21.80
N GLU A 160 12.08 19.39 21.32
CA GLU A 160 13.25 18.76 21.95
C GLU A 160 13.44 19.26 23.37
N SER A 161 13.21 20.56 23.61
CA SER A 161 13.28 21.16 24.95
C SER A 161 12.30 20.50 25.92
N TYR A 162 11.07 20.19 25.50
CA TYR A 162 10.08 19.50 26.32
C TYR A 162 10.52 18.05 26.58
N VAL A 163 10.95 17.31 25.56
CA VAL A 163 11.36 15.90 25.70
C VAL A 163 12.56 15.77 26.66
N LEU A 164 13.53 16.68 26.56
CA LEU A 164 14.78 16.63 27.32
C LEU A 164 14.70 17.21 28.74
N GLN A 165 13.56 17.79 29.15
CA GLN A 165 13.36 18.28 30.53
C GLN A 165 13.59 17.20 31.59
N LYS A 166 13.25 15.94 31.27
CA LYS A 166 13.40 14.80 32.19
C LYS A 166 13.91 13.58 31.43
N VAL A 167 15.22 13.49 31.28
CA VAL A 167 15.93 12.41 30.59
C VAL A 167 16.85 11.67 31.56
N LYS A 168 17.06 10.36 31.34
CA LYS A 168 17.89 9.50 32.18
C LYS A 168 19.32 10.03 32.37
N ASP A 169 19.99 10.36 31.28
CA ASP A 169 21.37 10.81 31.26
C ASP A 169 21.71 11.57 29.96
N VAL A 170 22.92 12.15 29.92
CA VAL A 170 23.43 12.90 28.77
C VAL A 170 23.59 12.03 27.53
N ALA A 171 23.90 10.73 27.69
CA ALA A 171 24.05 9.82 26.56
C ALA A 171 22.71 9.61 25.84
N THR A 172 21.63 9.42 26.60
CA THR A 172 20.26 9.31 26.10
C THR A 172 19.82 10.60 25.41
N ALA A 173 20.11 11.76 26.01
CA ALA A 173 19.82 13.06 25.40
C ALA A 173 20.55 13.26 24.06
N ARG A 174 21.84 12.90 23.99
CA ARG A 174 22.62 12.96 22.74
C ARG A 174 22.10 11.99 21.69
N ARG A 175 21.67 10.78 22.09
CA ARG A 175 21.07 9.81 21.16
C ARG A 175 19.78 10.35 20.55
N PHE A 176 18.91 10.98 21.35
CA PHE A 176 17.69 11.64 20.88
C PHE A 176 18.00 12.73 19.85
N LEU A 177 18.88 13.68 20.18
CA LEU A 177 19.24 14.79 19.28
C LEU A 177 19.90 14.31 17.99
N ALA A 178 20.77 13.29 18.07
CA ALA A 178 21.38 12.69 16.90
C ALA A 178 20.34 12.00 16.00
N MET A 179 19.31 11.39 16.58
CA MET A 179 18.22 10.75 15.83
C MET A 179 17.40 11.78 15.06
N VAL A 180 17.01 12.89 15.72
CA VAL A 180 16.34 14.02 15.06
C VAL A 180 17.19 14.57 13.91
N ALA A 181 18.49 14.76 14.12
CA ALA A 181 19.39 15.25 13.08
C ALA A 181 19.48 14.29 11.87
N ARG A 182 19.64 12.98 12.12
CA ARG A 182 19.68 11.95 11.06
C ARG A 182 18.38 11.90 10.27
N PHE A 183 17.23 12.06 10.94
CA PHE A 183 15.94 12.07 10.26
C PHE A 183 15.81 13.28 9.32
N LYS A 184 16.16 14.48 9.80
CA LYS A 184 16.17 15.71 8.98
C LYS A 184 17.08 15.58 7.76
N GLU A 185 18.28 15.03 7.96
CA GLU A 185 19.24 14.78 6.88
C GLU A 185 18.66 13.82 5.83
N ARG A 186 18.08 12.69 6.26
CA ARG A 186 17.46 11.71 5.37
C ARG A 186 16.36 12.32 4.50
N VAL A 187 15.51 13.15 5.10
CA VAL A 187 14.42 13.83 4.40
C VAL A 187 14.97 14.88 3.42
N ALA A 188 16.05 15.58 3.77
CA ALA A 188 16.68 16.58 2.92
C ALA A 188 17.28 15.99 1.64
N TRP A 189 17.79 14.75 1.65
CA TRP A 189 18.24 14.04 0.44
C TRP A 189 17.16 13.93 -0.64
N HIS A 190 15.89 14.02 -0.21
CA HIS A 190 14.71 13.87 -1.05
C HIS A 190 14.08 15.24 -1.41
N GLY A 191 14.76 16.36 -1.12
CA GLY A 191 14.25 17.71 -1.39
C GLY A 191 13.09 18.13 -0.50
N SER A 192 12.85 17.41 0.59
CA SER A 192 11.83 17.73 1.59
C SER A 192 12.46 18.25 2.87
N SER A 193 11.65 18.81 3.76
CA SER A 193 12.07 19.18 5.12
C SER A 193 11.04 18.64 6.10
N ALA A 194 11.52 18.10 7.21
CA ALA A 194 10.66 17.56 8.24
C ALA A 194 9.91 18.68 9.00
N GLU A 195 10.43 19.91 9.00
CA GLU A 195 9.71 21.13 9.41
C GLU A 195 8.52 21.47 8.50
N GLY A 196 8.44 20.86 7.30
CA GLY A 196 7.31 20.98 6.38
C GLY A 196 6.03 20.29 6.86
N ASN A 197 6.10 19.45 7.90
CA ASN A 197 4.95 18.95 8.65
C ASN A 197 4.50 20.08 9.60
N PRO A 198 3.30 20.70 9.51
CA PRO A 198 1.96 20.12 9.37
C PRO A 198 1.44 19.96 7.93
N SER A 199 0.62 18.92 7.70
CA SER A 199 -0.11 18.72 6.44
C SER A 199 -1.16 19.81 6.17
N GLY A 200 -1.67 19.90 4.92
CA GLY A 200 -2.76 20.81 4.58
C GLY A 200 -3.99 20.63 5.47
N GLY A 201 -4.39 19.38 5.74
CA GLY A 201 -5.49 19.05 6.65
C GLY A 201 -5.23 19.48 8.10
N ASN A 202 -3.98 19.41 8.58
CA ASN A 202 -3.62 19.91 9.92
C ASN A 202 -3.72 21.44 9.99
N LYS A 203 -3.22 22.16 8.97
CA LYS A 203 -3.28 23.63 8.89
C LYS A 203 -4.72 24.13 8.90
N PHE A 204 -5.60 23.50 8.12
CA PHE A 204 -7.03 23.80 8.09
C PHE A 204 -7.70 23.68 9.47
N ARG A 205 -7.17 22.81 10.35
CA ARG A 205 -7.73 22.51 11.67
C ARG A 205 -6.99 23.19 12.83
N GLY A 206 -6.20 24.22 12.53
CA GLY A 206 -5.61 25.11 13.54
C GLY A 206 -4.19 24.78 14.00
N LEU A 207 -3.52 23.79 13.38
CA LEU A 207 -2.09 23.54 13.60
C LEU A 207 -1.27 24.33 12.57
N TYR A 208 -0.95 25.59 12.91
CA TYR A 208 -0.37 26.54 11.96
C TYR A 208 1.12 26.34 11.65
N ASN A 209 1.88 25.71 12.54
CA ASN A 209 3.31 25.46 12.36
C ASN A 209 3.76 24.17 13.06
N ILE A 210 4.96 23.71 12.72
CA ILE A 210 5.55 22.48 13.26
C ILE A 210 5.66 22.53 14.79
N THR A 211 6.14 23.63 15.37
CA THR A 211 6.38 23.72 16.82
C THR A 211 5.11 23.50 17.65
N LEU A 212 3.98 24.09 17.24
CA LEU A 212 2.68 23.88 17.92
C LEU A 212 2.24 22.42 17.85
N LYS A 213 2.36 21.81 16.67
CA LYS A 213 2.05 20.39 16.47
C LYS A 213 2.96 19.53 17.35
N SER A 214 4.26 19.81 17.35
CA SER A 214 5.26 19.00 18.03
C SER A 214 5.20 19.07 19.54
N ILE A 215 4.95 20.25 20.12
CA ILE A 215 4.69 20.35 21.56
C ILE A 215 3.45 19.52 21.90
N GLY A 216 2.39 19.61 21.10
CA GLY A 216 1.19 18.80 21.26
C GLY A 216 1.47 17.29 21.18
N ALA A 217 2.27 16.84 20.21
CA ALA A 217 2.69 15.44 20.09
C ALA A 217 3.54 14.98 21.28
N ALA A 218 4.45 15.83 21.76
CA ALA A 218 5.30 15.55 22.91
C ALA A 218 4.52 15.39 24.22
N MET A 219 3.31 15.97 24.32
CA MET A 219 2.41 15.78 25.48
C MET A 219 1.95 14.33 25.67
N LYS A 220 2.25 13.41 24.74
CA LYS A 220 2.13 11.95 24.95
C LYS A 220 3.10 11.42 26.02
N ARG A 221 4.12 12.20 26.40
CA ARG A 221 4.95 11.98 27.59
C ARG A 221 4.47 12.87 28.73
N ASP A 222 4.04 12.27 29.83
CA ASP A 222 3.71 13.00 31.05
C ASP A 222 4.98 13.69 31.61
N PRO A 223 4.91 14.97 32.05
CA PRO A 223 6.07 15.69 32.58
C PRO A 223 6.80 14.98 33.74
N GLU A 224 6.10 14.17 34.53
CA GLU A 224 6.67 13.42 35.65
C GLU A 224 7.45 12.17 35.19
N VAL A 225 7.26 11.71 33.95
CA VAL A 225 7.87 10.48 33.43
C VAL A 225 9.23 10.79 32.81
N ARG A 226 10.27 10.05 33.19
CA ARG A 226 11.62 10.22 32.63
C ARG A 226 11.77 9.45 31.32
N LEU A 227 12.38 10.06 30.31
CA LEU A 227 12.83 9.35 29.10
C LEU A 227 13.97 8.39 29.50
N GLU A 228 13.70 7.09 29.48
CA GLU A 228 14.64 6.04 29.90
C GLU A 228 15.58 5.60 28.78
N ALA A 229 15.09 5.55 27.55
CA ALA A 229 15.85 5.08 26.41
C ALA A 229 15.37 5.70 25.10
N VAL A 230 16.30 5.85 24.18
CA VAL A 230 16.06 6.14 22.77
C VAL A 230 16.50 4.90 22.01
N ILE A 231 15.70 4.40 21.08
CA ILE A 231 15.91 3.12 20.38
C ILE A 231 15.72 3.28 18.86
N GLU A 232 16.38 2.45 18.06
CA GLU A 232 16.14 2.42 16.61
C GLU A 232 14.77 1.79 16.29
N TYR A 233 14.26 2.05 15.09
CA TYR A 233 13.00 1.47 14.62
C TYR A 233 12.98 -0.07 14.76
N GLY A 234 12.00 -0.59 15.50
CA GLY A 234 11.84 -2.03 15.79
C GLY A 234 12.78 -2.62 16.84
N GLU A 235 13.66 -1.82 17.46
CA GLU A 235 14.58 -2.30 18.50
C GLU A 235 13.81 -2.70 19.78
N ARG A 236 14.08 -3.91 20.29
CA ARG A 236 13.32 -4.48 21.42
C ARG A 236 13.44 -3.65 22.70
N MET A 237 12.29 -3.32 23.30
CA MET A 237 12.23 -2.73 24.63
C MET A 237 12.46 -3.79 25.71
N ARG A 238 13.65 -3.78 26.32
CA ARG A 238 14.09 -4.79 27.30
C ARG A 238 13.84 -4.42 28.76
N GLN A 239 13.69 -3.13 29.08
CA GLN A 239 13.49 -2.64 30.44
C GLN A 239 12.16 -1.90 30.55
N PRO A 240 11.60 -1.75 31.75
CA PRO A 240 10.47 -0.86 32.01
C PRO A 240 10.79 0.61 31.71
N GLY A 241 9.75 1.42 31.54
CA GLY A 241 9.85 2.88 31.44
C GLY A 241 9.45 3.48 30.11
N PHE A 242 9.80 4.74 29.89
CA PHE A 242 9.39 5.49 28.71
C PHE A 242 10.50 5.48 27.64
N TYR A 243 10.15 5.03 26.45
CA TYR A 243 11.02 4.90 25.29
C TYR A 243 10.65 5.95 24.24
N PHE A 244 11.67 6.44 23.54
CA PHE A 244 11.51 7.10 22.26
C PHE A 244 12.09 6.21 21.15
N MET A 245 11.37 6.02 20.04
CA MET A 245 11.81 5.20 18.90
C MET A 245 11.91 6.02 17.61
N ASP A 246 12.98 5.84 16.83
CA ASP A 246 13.03 6.44 15.48
C ASP A 246 11.90 5.88 14.61
N SER A 247 11.12 6.75 14.00
CA SER A 247 10.12 6.39 12.98
C SER A 247 9.69 7.64 12.20
N PRO A 248 9.06 7.49 11.03
CA PRO A 248 8.28 8.58 10.46
C PRO A 248 6.97 8.75 11.27
N GLY A 249 6.29 9.87 11.07
CA GLY A 249 4.96 10.20 11.57
C GLY A 249 3.83 9.56 10.76
N ASN A 250 4.15 8.85 9.65
CA ASN A 250 3.22 7.91 9.05
C ASN A 250 2.81 6.85 10.11
N ASP A 251 1.52 6.77 10.38
CA ASP A 251 0.98 6.07 11.53
C ASP A 251 1.15 4.56 11.48
N LEU A 252 0.85 3.96 10.33
CA LEU A 252 0.98 2.51 10.13
C LEU A 252 2.45 2.07 10.17
N GLU A 253 3.34 2.84 9.57
CA GLU A 253 4.79 2.58 9.61
C GLU A 253 5.34 2.71 11.03
N SER A 254 4.99 3.77 11.74
CA SER A 254 5.39 3.97 13.14
C SER A 254 4.94 2.81 14.05
N ILE A 255 3.66 2.43 13.97
CA ILE A 255 3.08 1.35 14.79
C ILE A 255 3.78 0.02 14.50
N ALA A 256 4.08 -0.30 13.25
CA ALA A 256 4.78 -1.54 12.90
C ALA A 256 6.11 -1.65 13.65
N GLY A 257 6.89 -0.56 13.72
CA GLY A 257 8.10 -0.51 14.53
C GLY A 257 7.83 -0.66 16.03
N GLN A 258 6.80 0.00 16.57
CA GLN A 258 6.46 -0.08 18.00
C GLN A 258 6.02 -1.49 18.41
N VAL A 259 5.23 -2.16 17.56
CA VAL A 259 4.82 -3.55 17.76
C VAL A 259 6.03 -4.47 17.67
N ALA A 260 6.91 -4.31 16.69
CA ALA A 260 8.16 -5.09 16.61
C ALA A 260 9.09 -4.87 17.82
N ALA A 261 9.10 -3.66 18.39
CA ALA A 261 9.81 -3.36 19.64
C ALA A 261 9.19 -4.04 20.87
N GLY A 262 7.97 -4.60 20.74
CA GLY A 262 7.27 -5.42 21.71
C GLY A 262 6.04 -4.77 22.36
N CYS A 263 5.50 -3.69 21.79
CA CYS A 263 4.25 -3.09 22.31
C CYS A 263 3.06 -4.02 22.07
N ASN A 264 2.38 -4.43 23.14
CA ASN A 264 1.24 -5.35 23.11
C ASN A 264 -0.13 -4.68 23.30
N MET A 265 -0.16 -3.35 23.33
CA MET A 265 -1.36 -2.50 23.33
C MET A 265 -1.03 -1.20 22.60
N ILE A 266 -1.96 -0.71 21.78
CA ILE A 266 -1.80 0.56 21.04
C ILE A 266 -2.80 1.58 21.56
N PHE A 267 -2.32 2.76 21.94
CA PHE A 267 -3.13 3.95 22.12
C PHE A 267 -3.00 4.81 20.88
N PHE A 268 -4.09 4.89 20.12
CA PHE A 268 -4.16 5.61 18.86
C PHE A 268 -4.94 6.91 19.06
N ILE A 269 -4.25 8.05 19.10
CA ILE A 269 -4.88 9.35 19.29
C ILE A 269 -5.26 9.94 17.92
N THR A 270 -6.48 10.45 17.80
CA THR A 270 -6.96 11.03 16.54
C THR A 270 -7.93 12.18 16.73
N GLY A 271 -7.70 13.29 16.02
CA GLY A 271 -8.65 14.40 15.98
C GLY A 271 -9.76 14.23 14.94
N ASN A 272 -9.46 13.57 13.83
CA ASN A 272 -10.43 13.36 12.76
C ASN A 272 -11.22 12.04 12.86
N GLY A 273 -10.81 11.14 13.75
CA GLY A 273 -11.46 9.86 13.95
C GLY A 273 -10.91 8.77 13.05
N SER A 274 -9.59 8.61 13.02
CA SER A 274 -8.95 7.50 12.32
C SER A 274 -9.41 6.17 12.87
N ILE A 275 -9.83 5.28 11.98
CA ILE A 275 -10.29 3.93 12.29
C ILE A 275 -9.15 2.89 12.29
N THR A 276 -7.89 3.32 12.18
CA THR A 276 -6.71 2.45 12.10
C THR A 276 -6.63 1.46 13.26
N ASN A 277 -6.44 0.17 12.96
CA ASN A 277 -6.08 -0.87 13.93
C ASN A 277 -4.95 -1.75 13.38
N PHE A 278 -4.28 -2.45 14.27
CA PHE A 278 -3.23 -3.41 13.93
C PHE A 278 -3.76 -4.86 13.93
N PRO A 279 -3.29 -5.77 13.05
CA PRO A 279 -3.94 -7.09 12.87
C PRO A 279 -3.97 -8.00 14.10
N PHE A 280 -2.98 -7.92 14.99
CA PHE A 280 -2.86 -8.79 16.17
C PHE A 280 -2.54 -8.05 17.48
N VAL A 281 -2.62 -6.71 17.48
CA VAL A 281 -2.38 -5.90 18.68
C VAL A 281 -3.62 -5.04 18.95
N PRO A 282 -4.27 -5.18 20.12
CA PRO A 282 -5.46 -4.42 20.43
C PRO A 282 -5.16 -2.92 20.40
N THR A 283 -6.07 -2.17 19.78
CA THR A 283 -5.91 -0.72 19.55
C THR A 283 -7.07 0.04 20.16
N LEU A 284 -6.77 0.81 21.22
CA LEU A 284 -7.70 1.76 21.84
C LEU A 284 -7.59 3.10 21.13
N LYS A 285 -8.67 3.51 20.46
CA LYS A 285 -8.75 4.77 19.72
C LYS A 285 -9.32 5.88 20.59
N ILE A 286 -8.59 6.98 20.67
CA ILE A 286 -8.85 8.11 21.55
C ILE A 286 -9.14 9.33 20.68
N VAL A 287 -10.41 9.76 20.67
CA VAL A 287 -10.82 10.92 19.87
C VAL A 287 -10.82 12.20 20.70
N THR A 288 -10.32 13.29 20.13
CA THR A 288 -10.01 14.52 20.86
C THR A 288 -11.22 15.37 21.24
N THR A 289 -12.37 15.18 20.59
CA THR A 289 -13.58 15.99 20.78
C THR A 289 -14.86 15.14 20.85
N SER A 290 -15.80 15.55 21.72
CA SER A 290 -17.05 14.82 21.95
C SER A 290 -17.96 14.76 20.73
N ARG A 291 -17.98 15.84 19.93
CA ARG A 291 -18.74 15.88 18.67
C ARG A 291 -18.26 14.81 17.69
N ARG A 292 -16.93 14.62 17.55
CA ARG A 292 -16.38 13.61 16.66
C ARG A 292 -16.61 12.20 17.20
N TYR A 293 -16.51 12.01 18.53
CA TYR A 293 -16.88 10.75 19.18
C TYR A 293 -18.31 10.33 18.85
N GLN A 294 -19.29 11.24 18.96
CA GLN A 294 -20.69 10.94 18.67
C GLN A 294 -20.90 10.53 17.21
N LEU A 295 -20.17 11.14 16.27
CA LEU A 295 -20.25 10.80 14.85
C LEU A 295 -19.67 9.41 14.54
N LEU A 296 -18.62 8.99 15.26
CA LEU A 296 -17.82 7.79 15.00
C LEU A 296 -17.83 6.81 16.20
N SER A 297 -18.91 6.79 16.96
CA SER A 297 -19.00 6.00 18.21
C SER A 297 -18.91 4.49 17.98
N GLN A 298 -19.11 4.03 16.74
CA GLN A 298 -18.94 2.63 16.35
C GLN A 298 -17.48 2.28 16.01
N GLU A 299 -16.59 3.25 16.03
CA GLU A 299 -15.16 3.09 15.73
C GLU A 299 -14.25 3.75 16.76
N MET A 300 -14.78 4.38 17.82
CA MET A 300 -13.98 5.10 18.82
C MET A 300 -14.19 4.51 20.21
N ASP A 301 -13.10 4.14 20.87
CA ASP A 301 -13.13 3.56 22.21
C ASP A 301 -13.28 4.63 23.29
N VAL A 302 -12.54 5.74 23.17
CA VAL A 302 -12.40 6.75 24.23
C VAL A 302 -12.74 8.15 23.71
N ASN A 303 -13.63 8.84 24.43
CA ASN A 303 -13.94 10.26 24.21
C ASN A 303 -13.07 11.16 25.11
N ALA A 304 -11.92 11.61 24.62
CA ALA A 304 -11.09 12.57 25.36
C ALA A 304 -11.69 14.00 25.34
N GLY A 305 -12.65 14.27 24.45
CA GLY A 305 -13.38 15.54 24.38
C GLY A 305 -14.12 15.91 25.66
N GLN A 306 -14.46 14.93 26.50
CA GLN A 306 -15.06 15.18 27.81
C GLN A 306 -14.21 16.07 28.71
N TYR A 307 -12.88 16.09 28.51
CA TYR A 307 -11.99 17.01 29.21
C TYR A 307 -12.30 18.47 28.84
N LEU A 308 -12.53 18.73 27.55
CA LEU A 308 -12.91 20.04 27.04
C LEU A 308 -14.32 20.45 27.52
N ASP A 309 -15.17 19.46 27.79
CA ASP A 309 -16.53 19.64 28.33
C ASP A 309 -16.56 19.79 29.86
N GLY A 310 -15.39 19.77 30.53
CA GLY A 310 -15.23 20.05 31.96
C GLY A 310 -14.98 18.84 32.86
N THR A 311 -14.87 17.63 32.32
CA THR A 311 -14.53 16.43 33.10
C THR A 311 -13.06 16.47 33.52
N PRO A 312 -12.71 16.26 34.80
CA PRO A 312 -11.31 16.29 35.24
C PRO A 312 -10.46 15.18 34.57
N MET A 313 -9.23 15.52 34.14
CA MET A 313 -8.30 14.58 33.52
C MET A 313 -8.03 13.33 34.38
N ALA A 314 -7.94 13.49 35.70
CA ALA A 314 -7.73 12.36 36.62
C ALA A 314 -8.91 11.38 36.65
N GLU A 315 -10.13 11.85 36.38
CA GLU A 315 -11.30 10.99 36.28
C GLU A 315 -11.28 10.21 34.97
N LEU A 316 -11.10 10.90 33.83
CA LEU A 316 -10.97 10.27 32.51
C LEU A 316 -9.81 9.28 32.45
N GLY A 317 -8.68 9.64 33.04
CA GLY A 317 -7.49 8.79 33.13
C GLY A 317 -7.77 7.47 33.84
N ARG A 318 -8.47 7.49 34.98
CA ARG A 318 -8.88 6.27 35.69
C ARG A 318 -9.82 5.41 34.84
N GLN A 319 -10.82 6.02 34.21
CA GLN A 319 -11.74 5.28 33.34
C GLN A 319 -11.00 4.59 32.17
N MET A 320 -10.08 5.30 31.52
CA MET A 320 -9.29 4.75 30.43
C MET A 320 -8.27 3.69 30.91
N PHE A 321 -7.69 3.84 32.11
CA PHE A 321 -6.83 2.82 32.70
C PHE A 321 -7.59 1.51 32.95
N GLU A 322 -8.79 1.55 33.52
CA GLU A 322 -9.65 0.36 33.70
C GLU A 322 -10.04 -0.27 32.36
N MET A 323 -10.37 0.54 31.35
CA MET A 323 -10.61 0.05 29.99
C MET A 323 -9.37 -0.63 29.40
N THR A 324 -8.18 -0.08 29.63
CA THR A 324 -6.90 -0.66 29.19
C THR A 324 -6.71 -2.06 29.79
N LEU A 325 -6.96 -2.22 31.09
CA LEU A 325 -6.88 -3.53 31.76
C LEU A 325 -7.94 -4.50 31.23
N THR A 326 -9.15 -4.02 30.98
CA THR A 326 -10.26 -4.82 30.45
C THR A 326 -9.94 -5.36 29.05
N VAL A 327 -9.39 -4.52 28.17
CA VAL A 327 -8.99 -4.93 26.81
C VAL A 327 -7.75 -5.83 26.83
N ALA A 328 -6.74 -5.52 27.66
CA ALA A 328 -5.59 -6.39 27.86
C ALA A 328 -5.99 -7.79 28.35
N SER A 329 -7.09 -7.88 29.12
CA SER A 329 -7.66 -9.13 29.64
C SER A 329 -8.51 -9.90 28.62
N GLY A 330 -8.71 -9.38 27.41
CA GLY A 330 -9.36 -10.08 26.30
C GLY A 330 -10.71 -9.51 25.85
N ALA A 331 -11.18 -8.39 26.41
CA ALA A 331 -12.30 -7.67 25.80
C ALA A 331 -11.84 -7.03 24.49
N ARG A 332 -12.61 -7.20 23.41
CA ARG A 332 -12.28 -6.62 22.10
C ARG A 332 -12.54 -5.11 22.12
N SER A 333 -11.57 -4.33 21.63
CA SER A 333 -11.77 -2.91 21.34
C SER A 333 -12.84 -2.72 20.26
N VAL A 334 -13.40 -1.52 20.18
CA VAL A 334 -14.42 -1.16 19.18
C VAL A 334 -13.90 -1.39 17.76
N GLY A 335 -12.62 -1.08 17.51
CA GLY A 335 -12.01 -1.29 16.20
C GLY A 335 -11.80 -2.77 15.85
N GLU A 336 -11.45 -3.59 16.83
CA GLU A 336 -11.37 -5.04 16.64
C GLU A 336 -12.75 -5.60 16.29
N GLN A 337 -13.81 -5.18 16.97
CA GLN A 337 -15.19 -5.60 16.68
C GLN A 337 -15.62 -5.23 15.25
N ALA A 338 -15.16 -4.07 14.75
CA ALA A 338 -15.42 -3.62 13.38
C ALA A 338 -14.69 -4.44 12.30
N GLY A 339 -13.71 -5.28 12.66
CA GLY A 339 -13.01 -6.17 11.73
C GLY A 339 -12.10 -5.45 10.73
N HIS A 340 -11.69 -4.21 11.03
CA HIS A 340 -10.76 -3.43 10.22
C HIS A 340 -9.35 -3.46 10.81
N SER A 341 -8.33 -3.77 10.01
CA SER A 341 -6.93 -3.74 10.45
C SER A 341 -5.96 -3.65 9.29
N GLN A 342 -4.82 -3.01 9.48
CA GLN A 342 -3.83 -2.77 8.44
C GLN A 342 -2.41 -2.77 8.99
N VAL A 343 -1.45 -3.01 8.12
CA VAL A 343 -0.03 -2.97 8.47
C VAL A 343 0.76 -2.39 7.30
N GLN A 344 1.75 -1.57 7.63
CA GLN A 344 2.73 -1.07 6.69
C GLN A 344 4.07 -1.02 7.42
N ILE A 345 5.10 -1.64 6.87
CA ILE A 345 6.46 -1.51 7.40
C ILE A 345 7.08 -0.24 6.80
N TRP A 346 7.93 0.45 7.55
CA TRP A 346 8.64 1.65 7.07
C TRP A 346 9.27 1.41 5.70
N ARG A 347 8.69 2.03 4.66
CA ARG A 347 9.09 1.71 3.29
C ARG A 347 10.47 2.24 2.92
N ASP A 348 11.10 1.52 2.00
CA ASP A 348 12.39 1.85 1.43
C ASP A 348 12.38 3.24 0.77
N TRP A 349 13.54 3.88 0.75
CA TRP A 349 13.77 5.17 0.10
C TRP A 349 14.98 5.07 -0.81
N ARG A 350 15.04 5.87 -1.88
CA ARG A 350 16.06 5.67 -2.93
C ARG A 350 17.33 6.48 -2.75
N GLN A 351 17.25 7.66 -2.13
CA GLN A 351 18.41 8.54 -1.98
C GLN A 351 19.16 8.25 -0.68
N THR A 352 20.48 8.12 -0.75
CA THR A 352 21.37 7.99 0.42
C THR A 352 22.16 9.27 0.71
N ASP A 353 22.07 10.25 -0.18
CA ASP A 353 22.65 11.59 -0.06
C ASP A 353 21.93 12.56 -1.02
N ALA A 354 22.31 13.85 -1.00
CA ALA A 354 21.72 14.88 -1.85
C ALA A 354 22.38 15.04 -3.23
N SER A 355 23.35 14.19 -3.62
CA SER A 355 24.15 14.38 -4.83
C SER A 355 23.35 14.34 -6.14
N GLN A 356 22.24 13.60 -6.15
CA GLN A 356 21.35 13.45 -7.31
C GLN A 356 20.18 14.43 -7.29
N LEU A 357 19.98 15.16 -6.18
CA LEU A 357 18.74 15.88 -5.91
C LEU A 357 18.45 16.95 -6.98
N GLU A 358 19.43 17.80 -7.31
CA GLU A 358 19.25 18.85 -8.32
C GLU A 358 18.89 18.27 -9.69
N ARG A 359 19.56 17.20 -10.10
CA ARG A 359 19.28 16.50 -11.37
C ARG A 359 17.87 15.90 -11.39
N LEU A 360 17.44 15.31 -10.28
CA LEU A 360 16.12 14.69 -10.16
C LEU A 360 14.99 15.72 -10.12
N LEU A 361 15.20 16.87 -9.47
CA LEU A 361 14.25 17.97 -9.44
C LEU A 361 14.14 18.69 -10.80
N ALA A 362 15.23 18.72 -11.57
CA ALA A 362 15.28 19.33 -12.90
C ALA A 362 14.83 18.39 -14.04
N ALA A 363 14.48 17.13 -13.73
CA ALA A 363 14.07 16.17 -14.76
C ALA A 363 12.77 16.62 -15.43
N GLU A 364 12.81 16.77 -16.76
CA GLU A 364 11.62 17.12 -17.55
C GLU A 364 10.68 15.93 -17.67
N SER A 365 9.37 16.21 -17.67
CA SER A 365 8.36 15.18 -17.91
C SER A 365 8.30 14.83 -19.40
N PRO A 366 8.19 13.54 -19.76
CA PRO A 366 7.99 13.15 -21.15
C PRO A 366 6.73 13.78 -21.76
N ASP A 367 6.76 14.08 -23.06
CA ASP A 367 5.67 14.76 -23.77
C ASP A 367 4.48 13.83 -24.10
N GLY A 368 4.67 12.52 -24.00
CA GLY A 368 3.66 11.52 -24.31
C GLY A 368 3.57 11.15 -25.79
N ALA A 369 4.48 11.61 -26.65
CA ALA A 369 4.48 11.29 -28.07
C ALA A 369 4.93 9.85 -28.35
N GLY A 370 4.36 9.23 -29.39
CA GLY A 370 4.75 7.89 -29.84
C GLY A 370 6.19 7.85 -30.37
N ILE A 371 6.94 6.82 -30.00
CA ILE A 371 8.28 6.57 -30.52
C ILE A 371 8.15 5.92 -31.90
N PRO A 372 8.77 6.47 -32.96
CA PRO A 372 8.75 5.86 -34.28
C PRO A 372 9.42 4.48 -34.28
N ILE A 373 8.77 3.49 -34.90
CA ILE A 373 9.30 2.14 -35.10
C ILE A 373 9.32 1.78 -36.58
N LYS A 374 10.17 0.83 -36.96
CA LYS A 374 10.11 0.17 -38.26
C LYS A 374 8.86 -0.69 -38.31
N ILE A 375 8.04 -0.48 -39.34
CA ILE A 375 6.98 -1.40 -39.70
C ILE A 375 7.50 -2.18 -40.91
N ASP A 376 7.77 -3.47 -40.73
CA ASP A 376 8.17 -4.32 -41.84
C ASP A 376 7.00 -4.42 -42.84
N SER A 377 7.30 -4.24 -44.12
CA SER A 377 6.37 -4.45 -45.23
C SER A 377 5.75 -5.85 -45.28
N SER A 378 6.37 -6.83 -44.62
CA SER A 378 5.85 -8.19 -44.47
C SER A 378 4.73 -8.31 -43.41
N VAL A 379 4.55 -7.31 -42.55
CA VAL A 379 3.49 -7.28 -41.52
C VAL A 379 2.14 -7.16 -42.24
N PRO A 380 1.29 -8.20 -42.21
CA PRO A 380 0.01 -8.16 -42.89
C PRO A 380 -0.88 -7.08 -42.28
N ALA A 381 -1.74 -6.46 -43.09
CA ALA A 381 -2.87 -5.71 -42.54
C ALA A 381 -3.73 -6.67 -41.73
N SER A 382 -3.73 -6.52 -40.41
CA SER A 382 -4.47 -7.39 -39.50
C SER A 382 -5.97 -7.31 -39.81
N LYS A 383 -6.61 -8.48 -39.90
CA LYS A 383 -8.08 -8.60 -40.09
C LYS A 383 -8.82 -8.88 -38.78
N HIS A 384 -8.10 -8.86 -37.66
CA HIS A 384 -8.68 -9.14 -36.36
C HIS A 384 -9.71 -8.08 -36.01
N GLN A 385 -10.90 -8.56 -35.65
CA GLN A 385 -12.01 -7.74 -35.21
C GLN A 385 -12.62 -8.35 -33.96
N PHE A 386 -13.03 -7.51 -33.03
CA PHE A 386 -13.63 -7.93 -31.78
C PHE A 386 -14.72 -6.97 -31.31
N PRO A 387 -15.71 -7.44 -30.56
CA PRO A 387 -16.74 -6.59 -29.98
C PRO A 387 -16.17 -5.71 -28.86
N ALA A 388 -16.38 -4.40 -28.93
CA ALA A 388 -15.94 -3.39 -27.95
C ALA A 388 -17.05 -2.36 -27.68
N PHE A 389 -17.01 -1.70 -26.53
CA PHE A 389 -17.95 -0.64 -26.17
C PHE A 389 -17.48 0.71 -26.69
N ARG A 390 -18.37 1.45 -27.34
CA ARG A 390 -18.12 2.85 -27.70
C ARG A 390 -18.24 3.74 -26.48
N THR A 391 -17.28 4.64 -26.30
CA THR A 391 -17.21 5.62 -25.22
C THR A 391 -16.95 7.00 -25.79
N ASN A 392 -17.06 8.04 -24.95
CA ASN A 392 -16.69 9.40 -25.34
C ASN A 392 -15.18 9.54 -25.67
N SER A 393 -14.38 8.58 -25.23
CA SER A 393 -12.91 8.58 -25.36
C SER A 393 -12.40 7.61 -26.43
N GLY A 394 -13.27 7.03 -27.25
CA GLY A 394 -12.94 5.98 -28.22
C GLY A 394 -13.65 4.66 -27.89
N TYR A 395 -12.95 3.53 -28.00
CA TYR A 395 -13.49 2.21 -27.67
C TYR A 395 -12.83 1.63 -26.44
N THR A 396 -13.57 0.79 -25.70
CA THR A 396 -13.01 -0.01 -24.61
C THR A 396 -13.52 -1.44 -24.66
N THR A 397 -12.72 -2.38 -24.17
CA THR A 397 -13.04 -3.81 -24.21
C THR A 397 -13.92 -4.27 -23.04
N ASP A 398 -13.95 -3.51 -21.95
CA ASP A 398 -14.65 -3.86 -20.71
C ASP A 398 -15.23 -2.61 -20.03
N GLN A 399 -16.17 -2.80 -19.11
CA GLN A 399 -16.75 -1.73 -18.30
C GLN A 399 -16.80 -2.16 -16.84
N VAL A 400 -16.13 -1.42 -15.96
CA VAL A 400 -16.08 -1.68 -14.53
C VAL A 400 -16.59 -0.51 -13.69
N GLY A 401 -17.09 -0.83 -12.50
CA GLY A 401 -17.19 0.13 -11.40
C GLY A 401 -15.87 0.16 -10.61
N LEU A 402 -15.32 1.35 -10.36
CA LEU A 402 -14.07 1.52 -9.62
C LEU A 402 -14.32 2.24 -8.29
N ILE A 403 -13.89 1.64 -7.19
CA ILE A 403 -13.76 2.31 -5.89
C ILE A 403 -12.28 2.55 -5.65
N LEU A 404 -11.86 3.81 -5.73
CA LEU A 404 -10.45 4.21 -5.64
C LEU A 404 -10.16 4.80 -4.25
N PRO A 405 -9.57 4.04 -3.32
CA PRO A 405 -9.17 4.59 -2.03
C PRO A 405 -8.02 5.60 -2.22
N THR A 406 -8.03 6.71 -1.49
CA THR A 406 -6.92 7.71 -1.49
C THR A 406 -5.90 7.48 -0.38
N SER A 407 -6.04 6.41 0.39
CA SER A 407 -5.12 6.04 1.46
C SER A 407 -5.27 4.57 1.81
N LEU A 408 -4.23 3.98 2.42
CA LEU A 408 -4.29 2.60 2.91
C LEU A 408 -5.46 2.41 3.87
N CYS A 409 -5.71 3.36 4.78
CA CYS A 409 -6.80 3.35 5.77
C CYS A 409 -8.20 3.14 5.16
N ALA A 410 -8.45 3.66 3.96
CA ALA A 410 -9.69 3.46 3.21
C ALA A 410 -9.74 2.14 2.41
N GLY A 411 -8.60 1.49 2.20
CA GLY A 411 -8.44 0.36 1.28
C GLY A 411 -9.28 -0.87 1.61
N GLN A 412 -9.31 -1.30 2.88
CA GLN A 412 -10.12 -2.46 3.27
C GLN A 412 -11.61 -2.21 3.07
N ILE A 413 -12.10 -1.00 3.37
CA ILE A 413 -13.50 -0.60 3.18
C ILE A 413 -13.84 -0.59 1.69
N ALA A 414 -12.95 -0.02 0.86
CA ALA A 414 -13.12 -0.04 -0.60
C ALA A 414 -13.27 -1.46 -1.13
N ARG A 415 -12.41 -2.38 -0.68
CA ARG A 415 -12.44 -3.79 -1.08
C ARG A 415 -13.73 -4.49 -0.65
N LEU A 416 -14.09 -4.39 0.63
CA LEU A 416 -15.33 -4.97 1.16
C LEU A 416 -16.58 -4.44 0.42
N THR A 417 -16.58 -3.15 0.08
CA THR A 417 -17.69 -2.54 -0.68
C THR A 417 -17.75 -3.08 -2.11
N ALA A 418 -16.60 -3.17 -2.80
CA ALA A 418 -16.53 -3.74 -4.15
C ALA A 418 -17.00 -5.21 -4.16
N ASP A 419 -16.56 -6.02 -3.20
CA ASP A 419 -16.97 -7.42 -3.06
C ASP A 419 -18.48 -7.55 -2.83
N ARG A 420 -19.06 -6.71 -1.96
CA ARG A 420 -20.50 -6.69 -1.70
C ARG A 420 -21.31 -6.28 -2.93
N LEU A 421 -20.84 -5.32 -3.71
CA LEU A 421 -21.47 -4.90 -4.98
C LEU A 421 -21.39 -6.01 -6.04
N ASN A 422 -20.26 -6.71 -6.12
CA ASN A 422 -20.06 -7.87 -7.00
C ASN A 422 -21.00 -9.03 -6.63
N GLN A 423 -21.13 -9.35 -5.34
CA GLN A 423 -22.04 -10.40 -4.86
C GLN A 423 -23.51 -10.08 -5.17
N LYS A 424 -23.89 -8.80 -5.15
CA LYS A 424 -25.23 -8.34 -5.55
C LYS A 424 -25.46 -8.39 -7.07
N GLY A 425 -24.41 -8.54 -7.87
CA GLY A 425 -24.50 -8.48 -9.33
C GLY A 425 -24.96 -7.11 -9.86
N LEU A 426 -24.71 -6.03 -9.13
CA LEU A 426 -25.16 -4.69 -9.51
C LEU A 426 -24.57 -4.28 -10.88
N GLY A 427 -25.37 -3.71 -11.78
CA GLY A 427 -24.90 -3.22 -13.08
C GLY A 427 -24.68 -4.28 -14.16
N ARG A 428 -24.92 -5.57 -13.88
CA ARG A 428 -24.76 -6.66 -14.87
C ARG A 428 -25.64 -6.47 -16.11
N GLU A 429 -26.87 -5.99 -15.92
CA GLU A 429 -27.80 -5.68 -17.01
C GLU A 429 -27.35 -4.48 -17.85
N GLN A 430 -26.54 -3.60 -17.28
CA GLN A 430 -25.92 -2.44 -17.92
C GLN A 430 -24.50 -2.75 -18.44
N HIS A 431 -24.16 -4.03 -18.57
CA HIS A 431 -22.87 -4.53 -19.06
C HIS A 431 -21.65 -4.18 -18.18
N LEU A 432 -21.82 -3.85 -16.89
CA LEU A 432 -20.69 -3.82 -15.96
C LEU A 432 -20.21 -5.25 -15.68
N SER A 433 -18.92 -5.50 -15.89
CA SER A 433 -18.33 -6.83 -15.70
C SER A 433 -17.96 -7.13 -14.25
N ARG A 434 -17.65 -6.11 -13.45
CA ARG A 434 -17.34 -6.20 -12.01
C ARG A 434 -17.14 -4.81 -11.39
N PHE A 435 -17.08 -4.79 -10.07
CA PHE A 435 -16.51 -3.73 -9.26
C PHE A 435 -15.08 -4.09 -8.86
N VAL A 436 -14.18 -3.11 -8.87
CA VAL A 436 -12.77 -3.26 -8.49
C VAL A 436 -12.40 -2.19 -7.47
N SER A 437 -11.54 -2.54 -6.52
CA SER A 437 -10.86 -1.59 -5.65
C SER A 437 -9.35 -1.68 -5.82
N LEU A 438 -8.67 -0.54 -5.86
CA LEU A 438 -7.21 -0.46 -6.01
C LEU A 438 -6.55 -0.03 -4.70
N VAL A 439 -6.34 -0.98 -3.80
CA VAL A 439 -5.76 -0.73 -2.47
C VAL A 439 -4.24 -0.57 -2.57
N HIS A 440 -3.70 0.49 -1.97
CA HIS A 440 -2.27 0.81 -1.99
C HIS A 440 -1.79 1.37 -0.65
N THR A 441 -0.47 1.49 -0.48
CA THR A 441 0.18 2.00 0.76
C THR A 441 0.49 3.50 0.78
N GLU A 442 0.18 4.22 -0.31
CA GLU A 442 0.44 5.66 -0.43
C GLU A 442 -0.75 6.54 0.04
N GLY A 443 -0.56 7.87 0.04
CA GLY A 443 -1.58 8.89 0.32
C GLY A 443 -1.48 9.51 1.72
N CYS A 444 -0.92 8.78 2.70
CA CYS A 444 -0.65 9.29 4.05
C CYS A 444 0.86 9.39 4.32
N GLY A 445 1.26 10.40 5.09
CA GLY A 445 2.62 10.48 5.67
C GLY A 445 3.79 10.29 4.69
N ASN A 446 3.71 10.86 3.48
CA ASN A 446 4.77 10.77 2.46
C ASN A 446 5.32 12.16 2.09
N SER A 447 6.50 12.21 1.46
CA SER A 447 7.08 13.46 0.96
C SER A 447 6.23 14.10 -0.14
N GLY A 448 6.20 15.44 -0.17
CA GLY A 448 5.51 16.21 -1.19
C GLY A 448 6.30 16.26 -2.52
N GLY A 449 5.88 17.14 -3.43
CA GLY A 449 6.62 17.40 -4.67
C GLY A 449 6.45 16.27 -5.70
N SER A 450 7.56 15.73 -6.23
CA SER A 450 7.51 14.78 -7.34
C SER A 450 6.89 13.42 -6.96
N ALA A 451 7.06 12.96 -5.72
CA ALA A 451 6.43 11.74 -5.22
C ALA A 451 4.90 11.90 -5.16
N GLU A 452 4.41 13.03 -4.62
CA GLU A 452 2.98 13.37 -4.61
C GLU A 452 2.43 13.50 -6.04
N ALA A 453 3.14 14.17 -6.95
CA ALA A 453 2.72 14.33 -8.35
C ALA A 453 2.62 12.99 -9.08
N LEU A 454 3.57 12.07 -8.85
CA LEU A 454 3.53 10.72 -9.38
C LEU A 454 2.31 9.96 -8.86
N TYR A 455 2.10 9.96 -7.54
CA TYR A 455 0.95 9.32 -6.90
C TYR A 455 -0.38 9.82 -7.48
N ILE A 456 -0.56 11.15 -7.59
CA ILE A 456 -1.78 11.75 -8.15
C ILE A 456 -1.97 11.33 -9.61
N ARG A 457 -0.91 11.40 -10.43
CA ARG A 457 -0.99 11.01 -11.84
C ARG A 457 -1.42 9.56 -11.99
N THR A 458 -0.88 8.65 -11.18
CA THR A 458 -1.28 7.25 -11.17
C THR A 458 -2.76 7.08 -10.81
N LEU A 459 -3.24 7.69 -9.72
CA LEU A 459 -4.65 7.59 -9.33
C LEU A 459 -5.60 8.16 -10.38
N LEU A 460 -5.29 9.33 -10.93
CA LEU A 460 -6.12 9.94 -11.97
C LEU A 460 -6.09 9.14 -13.28
N GLY A 461 -4.95 8.51 -13.59
CA GLY A 461 -4.82 7.56 -14.70
C GLY A 461 -5.81 6.40 -14.59
N TYR A 462 -5.97 5.83 -13.39
CA TYR A 462 -6.98 4.80 -13.12
C TYR A 462 -8.41 5.33 -13.06
N LEU A 463 -8.64 6.45 -12.38
CA LEU A 463 -9.98 7.04 -12.24
C LEU A 463 -10.61 7.35 -13.60
N THR A 464 -9.78 7.76 -14.57
CA THR A 464 -10.22 8.09 -15.93
C THR A 464 -10.01 6.94 -16.92
N HIS A 465 -9.60 5.75 -16.46
CA HIS A 465 -9.19 4.62 -17.30
C HIS A 465 -10.30 4.21 -18.28
N PRO A 466 -10.01 3.84 -19.54
CA PRO A 466 -11.06 3.49 -20.50
C PRO A 466 -11.99 2.37 -20.06
N LEU A 467 -11.47 1.39 -19.31
CA LEU A 467 -12.27 0.32 -18.70
C LEU A 467 -13.20 0.81 -17.57
N VAL A 468 -12.96 1.98 -16.98
CA VAL A 468 -13.74 2.50 -15.86
C VAL A 468 -14.94 3.28 -16.38
N LYS A 469 -16.12 2.70 -16.17
CA LYS A 469 -17.39 3.33 -16.55
C LYS A 469 -17.89 4.28 -15.46
N HIS A 470 -17.82 3.85 -14.20
CA HIS A 470 -18.16 4.65 -13.03
C HIS A 470 -17.01 4.59 -12.02
N GLY A 471 -16.48 5.75 -11.63
CA GLY A 471 -15.40 5.86 -10.65
C GLY A 471 -15.82 6.65 -9.43
N LEU A 472 -15.48 6.16 -8.25
CA LEU A 472 -15.69 6.84 -6.97
C LEU A 472 -14.37 6.91 -6.20
N LEU A 473 -14.04 8.07 -5.64
CA LEU A 473 -12.95 8.20 -4.68
C LEU A 473 -13.48 8.00 -3.25
N LEU A 474 -12.75 7.17 -2.50
CA LEU A 474 -12.98 6.95 -1.08
C LEU A 474 -11.78 7.47 -0.28
N GLU A 475 -11.97 8.59 0.39
CA GLU A 475 -11.00 9.06 1.38
C GLU A 475 -11.26 8.45 2.74
N HIS A 476 -10.23 8.45 3.57
CA HIS A 476 -10.41 8.28 4.99
C HIS A 476 -10.77 9.61 5.67
N GLY A 477 -10.03 10.67 5.37
CA GLY A 477 -10.29 12.07 5.70
C GLY A 477 -9.14 12.83 6.39
N CYS A 478 -8.06 12.14 6.77
CA CYS A 478 -6.90 12.74 7.45
C CYS A 478 -5.59 12.69 6.65
N GLU A 479 -5.60 12.03 5.49
CA GLU A 479 -4.52 12.01 4.51
C GLU A 479 -4.23 13.39 3.90
N LYS A 480 -3.10 13.51 3.21
CA LYS A 480 -2.73 14.73 2.47
C LYS A 480 -3.60 14.91 1.23
N THR A 481 -3.93 13.80 0.56
CA THR A 481 -4.64 13.76 -0.73
C THR A 481 -6.14 13.49 -0.56
N HIS A 482 -6.80 14.31 0.26
CA HIS A 482 -8.24 14.23 0.51
C HIS A 482 -9.08 14.60 -0.74
N ASN A 483 -10.38 14.33 -0.71
CA ASN A 483 -11.33 14.49 -1.80
C ASN A 483 -11.31 15.91 -2.40
N ASP A 484 -11.33 16.97 -1.58
CA ASP A 484 -11.27 18.34 -2.08
C ASP A 484 -9.97 18.64 -2.85
N PHE A 485 -8.85 18.08 -2.39
CA PHE A 485 -7.58 18.18 -3.12
C PHE A 485 -7.68 17.47 -4.47
N MET A 486 -8.23 16.26 -4.51
CA MET A 486 -8.42 15.50 -5.76
C MET A 486 -9.39 16.19 -6.73
N ARG A 487 -10.48 16.82 -6.24
CA ARG A 487 -11.38 17.66 -7.06
C ARG A 487 -10.61 18.80 -7.73
N GLN A 488 -9.82 19.53 -6.96
CA GLN A 488 -9.02 20.64 -7.50
C GLN A 488 -8.02 20.17 -8.56
N ARG A 489 -7.41 18.99 -8.37
CA ARG A 489 -6.50 18.40 -9.37
C ARG A 489 -7.21 17.99 -10.65
N LEU A 490 -8.42 17.44 -10.56
CA LEU A 490 -9.26 17.15 -11.73
C LEU A 490 -9.59 18.42 -12.52
N GLU A 491 -10.03 19.47 -11.83
CA GLU A 491 -10.34 20.77 -12.46
C GLU A 491 -9.13 21.38 -13.16
N GLN A 492 -7.95 21.32 -12.54
CA GLN A 492 -6.68 21.78 -13.13
C GLN A 492 -6.32 21.03 -14.42
N LEU A 493 -6.75 19.77 -14.55
CA LEU A 493 -6.56 18.95 -15.74
C LEU A 493 -7.73 19.07 -16.74
N GLY A 494 -8.70 19.95 -16.49
CA GLY A 494 -9.88 20.14 -17.35
C GLY A 494 -10.89 19.00 -17.28
N LEU A 495 -10.85 18.19 -16.23
CA LEU A 495 -11.77 17.07 -15.99
C LEU A 495 -12.88 17.51 -15.03
N ASP A 496 -14.13 17.25 -15.39
CA ASP A 496 -15.29 17.58 -14.56
C ASP A 496 -15.40 16.64 -13.34
N PRO A 497 -15.25 17.16 -12.10
CA PRO A 497 -15.34 16.35 -10.88
C PRO A 497 -16.74 15.79 -10.61
N GLN A 498 -17.80 16.34 -11.23
CA GLN A 498 -19.18 15.87 -11.05
C GLN A 498 -19.41 14.49 -11.67
N ARG A 499 -18.51 14.04 -12.55
CA ARG A 499 -18.56 12.71 -13.16
C ARG A 499 -18.17 11.57 -12.21
N PHE A 500 -17.70 11.89 -11.01
CA PHE A 500 -17.17 10.91 -10.06
C PHE A 500 -17.93 10.93 -8.74
N GLY A 501 -17.94 9.78 -8.08
CA GLY A 501 -18.45 9.62 -6.73
C GLY A 501 -17.42 10.08 -5.69
N TRP A 502 -17.91 10.54 -4.54
CA TRP A 502 -17.07 11.04 -3.46
C TRP A 502 -17.60 10.58 -2.11
N ALA A 503 -16.76 9.85 -1.36
CA ALA A 503 -17.09 9.32 -0.05
C ALA A 503 -15.91 9.49 0.93
N SER A 504 -16.22 9.59 2.22
CA SER A 504 -15.26 9.86 3.29
C SER A 504 -15.62 9.07 4.54
N VAL A 505 -14.73 8.19 5.00
CA VAL A 505 -14.97 7.37 6.20
C VAL A 505 -15.22 8.26 7.42
N GLN A 506 -14.39 9.29 7.63
CA GLN A 506 -14.43 10.13 8.83
C GLN A 506 -15.52 11.21 8.79
N LEU A 507 -15.96 11.63 7.60
CA LEU A 507 -17.00 12.66 7.45
C LEU A 507 -18.40 12.06 7.28
N ASP A 508 -18.52 10.87 6.69
CA ASP A 508 -19.81 10.22 6.44
C ASP A 508 -20.28 9.32 7.61
N GLY A 509 -19.51 9.28 8.71
CA GLY A 509 -19.94 8.67 9.96
C GLY A 509 -19.59 7.19 10.11
N GLY A 510 -18.39 6.80 9.69
CA GLY A 510 -17.83 5.48 9.97
C GLY A 510 -18.03 4.48 8.83
N ILE A 511 -17.70 3.23 9.10
CA ILE A 511 -17.55 2.17 8.09
C ILE A 511 -18.92 1.86 7.46
N ASP A 512 -19.91 1.54 8.27
CA ASP A 512 -21.22 1.09 7.78
C ASP A 512 -21.93 2.18 6.96
N ARG A 513 -21.88 3.42 7.43
CA ARG A 513 -22.54 4.55 6.75
C ARG A 513 -21.89 4.91 5.43
N VAL A 514 -20.55 4.90 5.37
CA VAL A 514 -19.86 5.21 4.12
C VAL A 514 -20.07 4.12 3.08
N MET A 515 -20.08 2.84 3.48
CA MET A 515 -20.41 1.73 2.58
C MET A 515 -21.83 1.86 2.00
N GLN A 516 -22.82 2.19 2.83
CA GLN A 516 -24.19 2.43 2.37
C GLN A 516 -24.28 3.60 1.38
N LYS A 517 -23.55 4.70 1.64
CA LYS A 517 -23.47 5.86 0.75
C LYS A 517 -22.88 5.48 -0.62
N ILE A 518 -21.80 4.71 -0.64
CA ILE A 518 -21.16 4.25 -1.88
C ILE A 518 -22.13 3.37 -2.68
N GLU A 519 -22.79 2.41 -2.02
CA GLU A 519 -23.77 1.52 -2.66
C GLU A 519 -24.94 2.31 -3.26
N ALA A 520 -25.46 3.30 -2.53
CA ALA A 520 -26.52 4.17 -3.02
C ALA A 520 -26.09 4.98 -4.24
N TRP A 521 -24.87 5.51 -4.23
CA TRP A 521 -24.32 6.27 -5.36
C TRP A 521 -24.20 5.41 -6.62
N PHE A 522 -23.57 4.24 -6.55
CA PHE A 522 -23.47 3.34 -7.72
C PHE A 522 -24.84 2.89 -8.22
N THR A 523 -25.79 2.63 -7.32
CA THR A 523 -27.16 2.25 -7.71
C THR A 523 -27.82 3.35 -8.54
N ALA A 524 -27.67 4.62 -8.15
CA ALA A 524 -28.22 5.75 -8.89
C ALA A 524 -27.53 5.93 -10.26
N GLU A 525 -26.19 5.95 -10.28
CA GLU A 525 -25.42 6.13 -11.52
C GLU A 525 -25.69 5.04 -12.57
N ILE A 526 -25.86 3.79 -12.11
CA ILE A 526 -26.16 2.67 -12.99
C ILE A 526 -27.58 2.76 -13.54
N ALA A 527 -28.55 3.22 -12.73
CA ALA A 527 -29.93 3.40 -13.18
C ALA A 527 -30.04 4.47 -14.28
N ASP A 528 -29.20 5.51 -14.23
CA ASP A 528 -29.15 6.58 -15.23
C ASP A 528 -28.30 6.24 -16.47
N THR A 529 -27.64 5.07 -16.47
CA THR A 529 -26.75 4.65 -17.56
C THR A 529 -27.51 3.94 -18.68
N ALA A 530 -27.48 4.53 -19.87
CA ALA A 530 -27.99 3.86 -21.07
C ALA A 530 -27.20 2.58 -21.37
N VAL A 531 -27.92 1.49 -21.68
CA VAL A 531 -27.33 0.23 -22.11
C VAL A 531 -26.85 0.38 -23.56
N ALA A 532 -25.54 0.61 -23.73
CA ALA A 532 -24.91 0.64 -25.04
C ALA A 532 -24.45 -0.77 -25.45
N GLY A 533 -24.81 -1.19 -26.67
CA GLY A 533 -24.34 -2.46 -27.22
C GLY A 533 -22.84 -2.43 -27.57
N ARG A 534 -22.24 -3.61 -27.73
CA ARG A 534 -20.89 -3.74 -28.29
C ARG A 534 -20.92 -3.50 -29.80
N GLU A 535 -19.94 -2.77 -30.30
CA GLU A 535 -19.67 -2.51 -31.72
C GLU A 535 -18.43 -3.27 -32.16
N THR A 536 -18.28 -3.53 -33.46
CA THR A 536 -17.08 -4.16 -34.00
C THR A 536 -15.93 -3.16 -34.07
N ALA A 537 -14.82 -3.46 -33.39
CA ALA A 537 -13.57 -2.70 -33.40
C ALA A 537 -12.41 -3.56 -33.90
N GLY A 538 -11.38 -2.95 -34.47
CA GLY A 538 -10.13 -3.62 -34.85
C GLY A 538 -8.98 -3.34 -33.88
N LEU A 539 -7.78 -3.78 -34.26
CA LEU A 539 -6.57 -3.60 -33.44
C LEU A 539 -6.18 -2.13 -33.23
N GLU A 540 -6.70 -1.20 -34.04
CA GLU A 540 -6.49 0.24 -33.89
C GLU A 540 -6.96 0.78 -32.53
N THR A 541 -7.87 0.05 -31.85
CA THR A 541 -8.39 0.46 -30.54
C THR A 541 -7.64 -0.18 -29.38
N LEU A 542 -6.78 -1.18 -29.64
CA LEU A 542 -6.12 -1.97 -28.62
C LEU A 542 -4.96 -1.18 -27.98
N ARG A 543 -4.92 -1.22 -26.64
CA ARG A 543 -3.84 -0.65 -25.83
C ARG A 543 -3.20 -1.78 -25.02
N LEU A 544 -2.01 -2.20 -25.41
CA LEU A 544 -1.31 -3.37 -24.88
C LEU A 544 -0.11 -2.95 -24.01
N GLY A 545 0.02 -3.54 -22.82
CA GLY A 545 1.27 -3.51 -22.06
C GLY A 545 2.10 -4.77 -22.34
N LEU A 546 3.43 -4.64 -22.50
CA LEU A 546 4.33 -5.80 -22.56
C LEU A 546 5.39 -5.71 -21.45
N VAL A 547 5.62 -6.83 -20.76
CA VAL A 547 6.62 -6.93 -19.69
C VAL A 547 7.24 -8.34 -19.68
N SER A 548 8.41 -8.48 -19.06
CA SER A 548 9.07 -9.77 -18.80
C SER A 548 9.33 -9.94 -17.31
N ALA A 549 8.93 -11.09 -16.77
CA ALA A 549 9.25 -11.57 -15.43
C ALA A 549 10.47 -12.50 -15.53
N GLY A 550 11.65 -11.93 -15.33
CA GLY A 550 12.94 -12.63 -15.50
C GLY A 550 13.51 -12.52 -16.93
N PRO A 551 14.58 -13.28 -17.22
CA PRO A 551 15.25 -13.26 -18.52
C PRO A 551 14.33 -13.70 -19.68
N ILE A 552 14.60 -13.15 -20.86
CA ILE A 552 13.86 -13.47 -22.10
C ILE A 552 14.84 -13.95 -23.17
N SER A 553 14.46 -14.99 -23.93
CA SER A 553 15.23 -15.47 -25.07
C SER A 553 15.18 -14.49 -26.24
N ALA A 554 16.20 -14.51 -27.11
CA ALA A 554 16.24 -13.64 -28.29
C ALA A 554 15.05 -13.88 -29.23
N GLU A 555 14.61 -15.14 -29.36
CA GLU A 555 13.45 -15.55 -30.17
C GLU A 555 12.14 -14.99 -29.60
N ALA A 556 11.93 -15.10 -28.28
CA ALA A 556 10.76 -14.54 -27.62
C ALA A 556 10.75 -13.01 -27.69
N ALA A 557 11.90 -12.36 -27.48
CA ALA A 557 12.04 -10.92 -27.61
C ALA A 557 11.76 -10.44 -29.04
N HIS A 558 12.26 -11.16 -30.05
CA HIS A 558 11.96 -10.87 -31.46
C HIS A 558 10.47 -11.01 -31.76
N SER A 559 9.84 -12.10 -31.30
CA SER A 559 8.41 -12.34 -31.48
C SER A 559 7.54 -11.23 -30.86
N LEU A 560 7.84 -10.82 -29.62
CA LEU A 560 7.12 -9.71 -28.96
C LEU A 560 7.35 -8.35 -29.66
N ALA A 561 8.51 -8.14 -30.29
CA ALA A 561 8.74 -6.97 -31.12
C ALA A 561 7.87 -7.00 -32.39
N ARG A 562 7.69 -8.15 -33.03
CA ARG A 562 6.77 -8.26 -34.17
C ARG A 562 5.31 -8.07 -33.76
N LEU A 563 4.89 -8.59 -32.61
CA LEU A 563 3.57 -8.29 -32.05
C LEU A 563 3.36 -6.78 -31.89
N THR A 564 4.40 -6.08 -31.44
CA THR A 564 4.38 -4.61 -31.34
C THR A 564 4.20 -3.94 -32.70
N GLN A 565 4.91 -4.40 -33.73
CA GLN A 565 4.75 -3.90 -35.10
C GLN A 565 3.33 -4.11 -35.62
N ILE A 566 2.73 -5.29 -35.41
CA ILE A 566 1.36 -5.61 -35.83
C ILE A 566 0.35 -4.62 -35.23
N ILE A 567 0.41 -4.39 -33.92
CA ILE A 567 -0.54 -3.52 -33.21
C ILE A 567 -0.34 -2.06 -33.60
N VAL A 568 0.89 -1.57 -33.62
CA VAL A 568 1.20 -0.17 -33.96
C VAL A 568 0.89 0.12 -35.43
N ALA A 569 1.15 -0.82 -36.35
CA ALA A 569 0.79 -0.67 -37.76
C ALA A 569 -0.72 -0.61 -37.99
N ALA A 570 -1.51 -1.27 -37.13
CA ALA A 570 -2.96 -1.14 -37.13
C ALA A 570 -3.45 0.18 -36.51
N GLY A 571 -2.59 0.95 -35.83
CA GLY A 571 -2.96 2.21 -35.16
C GLY A 571 -3.23 2.08 -33.66
N GLY A 572 -3.00 0.90 -33.08
CA GLY A 572 -3.10 0.67 -31.64
C GLY A 572 -1.89 1.21 -30.88
N ALA A 573 -1.87 1.02 -29.56
CA ALA A 573 -0.77 1.44 -28.70
C ALA A 573 -0.12 0.26 -27.96
N VAL A 574 1.20 0.31 -27.84
CA VAL A 574 1.99 -0.65 -27.06
C VAL A 574 2.88 0.11 -26.09
N VAL A 575 2.78 -0.22 -24.80
CA VAL A 575 3.57 0.41 -23.73
C VAL A 575 4.47 -0.63 -23.08
N VAL A 576 5.76 -0.32 -22.97
CA VAL A 576 6.76 -1.15 -22.27
C VAL A 576 7.46 -0.37 -21.15
N PRO A 577 7.83 -1.02 -20.05
CA PRO A 577 8.58 -0.37 -18.98
C PRO A 577 10.08 -0.21 -19.33
N ASP A 578 10.68 0.94 -19.01
CA ASP A 578 12.07 1.27 -19.35
C ASP A 578 13.12 0.35 -18.71
N LYS A 579 12.88 -0.15 -17.48
CA LYS A 579 13.72 -1.12 -16.77
C LYS A 579 13.18 -2.56 -16.84
N GLY A 580 12.23 -2.83 -17.74
CA GLY A 580 11.71 -4.18 -17.92
C GLY A 580 12.71 -5.12 -18.61
N GLY A 581 12.59 -6.43 -18.35
CA GLY A 581 13.42 -7.45 -18.98
C GLY A 581 13.35 -7.50 -20.51
N LEU A 582 12.30 -6.93 -21.12
CA LEU A 582 12.19 -6.78 -22.58
C LEU A 582 13.26 -5.85 -23.17
N LEU A 583 13.65 -4.82 -22.41
CA LEU A 583 14.62 -3.83 -22.87
C LEU A 583 16.04 -4.18 -22.42
N THR A 584 16.26 -5.12 -21.49
CA THR A 584 17.63 -5.45 -21.04
C THR A 584 18.50 -6.02 -22.16
N GLY A 585 17.91 -6.81 -23.06
CA GLY A 585 18.55 -7.26 -24.30
C GLY A 585 18.33 -6.29 -25.47
N ASP A 586 19.12 -6.45 -26.53
CA ASP A 586 18.98 -5.62 -27.74
C ASP A 586 17.99 -6.18 -28.77
N SER A 587 17.63 -7.47 -28.71
CA SER A 587 16.79 -8.14 -29.73
C SER A 587 15.43 -7.49 -29.94
N TYR A 588 14.75 -7.06 -28.87
CA TYR A 588 13.45 -6.40 -28.98
C TYR A 588 13.58 -5.04 -29.68
N LEU A 589 14.47 -4.17 -29.22
CA LEU A 589 14.65 -2.83 -29.78
C LEU A 589 15.28 -2.85 -31.18
N THR A 590 16.26 -3.71 -31.45
CA THR A 590 16.91 -3.79 -32.78
C THR A 590 15.93 -4.29 -33.85
N THR A 591 14.93 -5.08 -33.47
CA THR A 591 13.82 -5.45 -34.36
C THR A 591 12.94 -4.24 -34.68
N LEU A 592 12.69 -3.37 -33.69
CA LEU A 592 11.82 -2.19 -33.84
C LEU A 592 12.51 -0.98 -34.48
N MET A 593 13.83 -0.84 -34.43
CA MET A 593 14.52 0.40 -34.86
C MET A 593 15.98 0.16 -35.24
N ASP A 594 16.52 0.97 -36.17
CA ASP A 594 17.92 0.90 -36.60
C ASP A 594 18.90 1.32 -35.48
N LYS A 595 18.47 2.29 -34.68
CA LYS A 595 19.24 2.85 -33.56
C LYS A 595 18.40 2.67 -32.30
N PRO A 596 18.77 1.75 -31.40
CA PRO A 596 18.03 1.52 -30.16
C PRO A 596 17.87 2.82 -29.37
N TYR A 597 16.62 3.22 -29.18
CA TYR A 597 16.19 4.39 -28.43
C TYR A 597 15.57 3.90 -27.11
N ARG A 598 16.14 4.34 -25.99
CA ARG A 598 15.79 3.85 -24.64
C ARG A 598 15.22 4.95 -23.73
N THR A 599 15.09 6.17 -24.24
CA THR A 599 14.53 7.27 -23.45
C THR A 599 13.02 7.07 -23.32
N PRO A 600 12.45 7.17 -22.11
CA PRO A 600 11.02 7.11 -21.91
C PRO A 600 10.28 8.21 -22.67
N SER A 601 9.20 7.83 -23.34
CA SER A 601 8.23 8.78 -23.93
C SER A 601 7.02 9.02 -23.03
N LEU A 602 6.90 8.26 -21.94
CA LEU A 602 5.87 8.43 -20.92
C LEU A 602 6.52 8.47 -19.52
N GLY A 603 6.11 9.42 -18.70
CA GLY A 603 6.33 9.35 -17.27
C GLY A 603 5.53 8.20 -16.65
N TYR A 604 5.91 7.76 -15.46
CA TYR A 604 5.23 6.66 -14.78
C TYR A 604 3.72 6.92 -14.64
N GLY A 605 2.88 6.05 -15.21
CA GLY A 605 1.42 6.20 -15.24
C GLY A 605 0.87 7.33 -16.10
N GLN A 606 1.70 7.97 -16.94
CA GLN A 606 1.26 8.99 -17.90
C GLN A 606 0.51 8.34 -19.06
N ARG A 607 -0.57 8.99 -19.51
CA ARG A 607 -1.30 8.54 -20.70
C ARG A 607 -0.57 8.92 -21.99
N PRO A 608 -0.53 8.03 -22.98
CA PRO A 608 -0.13 8.39 -24.34
C PRO A 608 -0.93 9.58 -24.87
N ALA A 609 -0.25 10.56 -25.47
CA ALA A 609 -0.91 11.65 -26.18
C ALA A 609 -1.39 11.21 -27.58
N THR A 610 -0.67 10.25 -28.17
CA THR A 610 -0.99 9.64 -29.47
C THR A 610 -0.87 8.11 -29.35
N PRO A 611 -1.61 7.33 -30.15
CA PRO A 611 -1.33 5.90 -30.29
C PRO A 611 0.09 5.66 -30.83
N GLY A 612 0.65 4.47 -30.58
CA GLY A 612 1.98 4.09 -31.05
C GLY A 612 2.76 3.25 -30.04
N PHE A 613 4.07 3.15 -30.25
CA PHE A 613 4.99 2.50 -29.31
C PHE A 613 5.48 3.50 -28.27
N HIS A 614 5.42 3.13 -26.99
CA HIS A 614 5.87 3.97 -25.90
C HIS A 614 6.74 3.21 -24.90
N ILE A 615 7.70 3.93 -24.33
CA ILE A 615 8.50 3.47 -23.20
C ILE A 615 8.08 4.30 -21.99
N MET A 616 7.64 3.64 -20.91
CA MET A 616 7.23 4.26 -19.67
C MET A 616 8.37 4.22 -18.65
N GLU A 617 8.63 5.36 -17.99
CA GLU A 617 9.53 5.43 -16.83
C GLU A 617 9.12 4.45 -15.74
N THR A 618 10.09 3.71 -15.20
CA THR A 618 9.93 2.87 -14.02
C THR A 618 10.93 3.27 -12.93
N PRO A 619 10.49 4.06 -11.94
CA PRO A 619 11.34 4.45 -10.81
C PRO A 619 11.83 3.27 -9.96
N SER A 620 11.19 2.11 -10.09
CA SER A 620 11.43 0.90 -9.33
C SER A 620 11.47 -0.32 -10.26
N ALA A 621 12.19 -1.36 -9.84
CA ALA A 621 12.20 -2.67 -10.51
C ALA A 621 11.14 -3.63 -9.93
N HIS A 622 10.34 -3.19 -8.95
CA HIS A 622 9.34 -4.03 -8.30
C HIS A 622 8.19 -4.36 -9.27
N TRP A 623 7.94 -5.66 -9.49
CA TRP A 623 6.95 -6.16 -10.44
C TRP A 623 5.58 -5.48 -10.32
N VAL A 624 5.01 -5.45 -9.12
CA VAL A 624 3.67 -4.89 -8.87
C VAL A 624 3.64 -3.38 -9.11
N GLU A 625 4.73 -2.67 -8.82
CA GLU A 625 4.82 -1.23 -9.08
C GLU A 625 4.92 -0.98 -10.60
N THR A 626 5.64 -1.82 -11.34
CA THR A 626 5.68 -1.74 -12.80
C THR A 626 4.32 -1.97 -13.43
N LEU A 627 3.59 -3.02 -13.03
CA LEU A 627 2.24 -3.28 -13.51
C LEU A 627 1.26 -2.14 -13.19
N THR A 628 1.37 -1.55 -12.00
CA THR A 628 0.57 -0.40 -11.57
C THR A 628 0.84 0.84 -12.44
N GLY A 629 2.09 1.07 -12.81
CA GLY A 629 2.45 2.13 -13.75
C GLY A 629 1.82 1.88 -15.12
N LEU A 630 2.01 0.67 -15.66
CA LEU A 630 1.46 0.28 -16.96
C LEU A 630 -0.06 0.44 -16.99
N GLY A 631 -0.79 -0.08 -16.01
CA GLY A 631 -2.24 0.05 -15.94
C GLY A 631 -2.72 1.51 -15.90
N ALA A 632 -2.03 2.38 -15.15
CA ALA A 632 -2.39 3.80 -15.11
C ALA A 632 -2.24 4.53 -16.48
N THR A 633 -1.40 4.02 -17.39
CA THR A 633 -1.24 4.60 -18.74
C THR A 633 -2.47 4.43 -19.63
N GLY A 634 -3.39 3.51 -19.29
CA GLY A 634 -4.59 3.22 -20.09
C GLY A 634 -4.56 1.90 -20.87
N VAL A 635 -3.55 1.05 -20.67
CA VAL A 635 -3.50 -0.29 -21.29
C VAL A 635 -4.65 -1.16 -20.77
N GLU A 636 -5.28 -1.94 -21.65
CA GLU A 636 -6.45 -2.77 -21.31
C GLU A 636 -6.09 -4.23 -21.07
N VAL A 637 -4.88 -4.62 -21.44
CA VAL A 637 -4.35 -5.97 -21.27
C VAL A 637 -2.84 -5.87 -21.19
N ILE A 638 -2.24 -6.70 -20.34
CA ILE A 638 -0.79 -6.82 -20.21
C ILE A 638 -0.39 -8.24 -20.60
N VAL A 639 0.63 -8.39 -21.43
CA VAL A 639 1.25 -9.69 -21.70
C VAL A 639 2.59 -9.75 -20.98
N ALA A 640 2.70 -10.74 -20.08
CA ALA A 640 3.86 -11.00 -19.25
C ALA A 640 4.58 -12.25 -19.76
N TYR A 641 5.78 -12.07 -20.31
CA TYR A 641 6.66 -13.21 -20.59
C TYR A 641 7.27 -13.72 -19.28
N VAL A 642 7.15 -15.01 -19.01
CA VAL A 642 7.63 -15.65 -17.77
C VAL A 642 8.87 -16.47 -18.08
N GLY A 643 10.02 -15.96 -17.65
CA GLY A 643 11.32 -16.62 -17.76
C GLY A 643 11.76 -17.38 -16.51
N GLU A 644 11.23 -17.02 -15.33
CA GLU A 644 11.63 -17.62 -14.05
C GLU A 644 10.46 -18.24 -13.30
N HIS A 645 9.48 -17.43 -12.91
CA HIS A 645 8.26 -17.90 -12.26
C HIS A 645 7.10 -16.92 -12.48
N PRO A 646 5.84 -17.41 -12.43
CA PRO A 646 4.67 -16.55 -12.50
C PRO A 646 4.66 -15.59 -11.31
N LEU A 647 4.29 -14.34 -11.57
CA LEU A 647 4.17 -13.29 -10.56
C LEU A 647 2.71 -12.83 -10.44
N PRO A 648 2.31 -12.18 -9.34
CA PRO A 648 0.94 -11.69 -9.13
C PRO A 648 0.42 -10.88 -10.31
N SER A 649 -0.85 -11.07 -10.65
CA SER A 649 -1.56 -10.31 -11.68
C SER A 649 -2.00 -8.94 -11.15
N HIS A 650 -2.74 -8.17 -11.96
CA HIS A 650 -3.23 -6.84 -11.61
C HIS A 650 -4.76 -6.87 -11.40
N PRO A 651 -5.31 -6.19 -10.36
CA PRO A 651 -6.76 -6.26 -10.03
C PRO A 651 -7.71 -5.71 -11.09
N LEU A 652 -7.32 -4.64 -11.80
CA LEU A 652 -8.10 -4.06 -12.90
C LEU A 652 -7.73 -4.62 -14.27
N ILE A 653 -6.44 -4.60 -14.64
CA ILE A 653 -5.98 -4.96 -15.97
C ILE A 653 -5.67 -6.46 -16.04
N PRO A 654 -6.27 -7.23 -16.96
CA PRO A 654 -5.91 -8.63 -17.15
C PRO A 654 -4.43 -8.76 -17.57
N VAL A 655 -3.69 -9.60 -16.84
CA VAL A 655 -2.29 -9.94 -17.14
C VAL A 655 -2.21 -11.38 -17.64
N LEU A 656 -1.85 -11.56 -18.91
CA LEU A 656 -1.64 -12.85 -19.54
C LEU A 656 -0.22 -13.36 -19.25
N GLN A 657 -0.11 -14.48 -18.56
CA GLN A 657 1.17 -15.14 -18.28
C GLN A 657 1.53 -16.10 -19.42
N ILE A 658 2.62 -15.82 -20.14
CA ILE A 658 3.06 -16.63 -21.29
C ILE A 658 4.50 -17.12 -21.12
N THR A 659 4.82 -18.28 -21.68
CA THR A 659 6.21 -18.76 -21.70
C THR A 659 6.49 -19.63 -22.92
N ALA A 660 7.69 -19.51 -23.48
CA ALA A 660 8.23 -20.46 -24.45
C ALA A 660 9.11 -21.53 -23.78
N GLU A 661 9.38 -21.40 -22.48
CA GLU A 661 10.34 -22.25 -21.76
C GLU A 661 9.67 -23.55 -21.28
N PRO A 662 10.08 -24.74 -21.76
CA PRO A 662 9.46 -26.00 -21.35
C PRO A 662 9.60 -26.28 -19.85
N ALA A 663 10.69 -25.84 -19.23
CA ALA A 663 10.92 -26.00 -17.80
C ALA A 663 9.92 -25.17 -16.96
N ILE A 664 9.59 -23.96 -17.39
CA ILE A 664 8.59 -23.11 -16.75
C ILE A 664 7.21 -23.72 -16.92
N GLN A 665 6.87 -24.16 -18.14
CA GLN A 665 5.59 -24.82 -18.40
C GLN A 665 5.42 -26.10 -17.58
N GLN A 666 6.47 -26.91 -17.44
CA GLN A 666 6.43 -28.13 -16.64
C GLN A 666 6.19 -27.84 -15.15
N ARG A 667 6.80 -26.77 -14.63
CA ARG A 667 6.73 -26.42 -13.19
C ARG A 667 5.50 -25.60 -12.82
N PHE A 668 5.01 -24.75 -13.71
CA PHE A 668 4.00 -23.73 -13.46
C PHE A 668 2.83 -23.74 -14.47
N GLY A 669 2.64 -24.82 -15.23
CA GLY A 669 1.63 -24.86 -16.31
C GLY A 669 0.19 -24.58 -15.88
N GLU A 670 -0.15 -24.85 -14.61
CA GLU A 670 -1.46 -24.49 -14.02
C GLU A 670 -1.65 -22.98 -13.82
N ASP A 671 -0.56 -22.22 -13.84
CA ASP A 671 -0.54 -20.77 -13.67
C ASP A 671 -0.28 -20.03 -15.00
N MET A 672 0.16 -20.75 -16.04
CA MET A 672 0.41 -20.21 -17.39
C MET A 672 -0.86 -20.17 -18.24
N ASP A 673 -1.11 -19.03 -18.89
CA ASP A 673 -2.26 -18.85 -19.78
C ASP A 673 -1.98 -19.34 -21.21
N LEU A 674 -0.72 -19.29 -21.65
CA LEU A 674 -0.28 -19.73 -22.97
C LEU A 674 1.16 -20.26 -22.92
N HIS A 675 1.35 -21.50 -23.39
CA HIS A 675 2.67 -22.04 -23.71
C HIS A 675 2.92 -21.86 -25.21
N LEU A 676 3.93 -21.06 -25.55
CA LEU A 676 4.32 -20.82 -26.94
C LEU A 676 5.03 -22.06 -27.49
N THR A 677 4.50 -22.60 -28.59
CA THR A 677 5.04 -23.81 -29.23
C THR A 677 5.20 -23.61 -30.72
N GLY A 678 6.02 -24.45 -31.36
CA GLY A 678 6.30 -24.36 -32.78
C GLY A 678 7.26 -23.21 -33.12
N ASP A 679 7.25 -22.78 -34.39
CA ASP A 679 8.11 -21.72 -34.89
C ASP A 679 7.78 -20.38 -34.21
N SER A 680 8.82 -19.65 -33.78
CA SER A 680 8.73 -18.30 -33.22
C SER A 680 8.01 -17.31 -34.14
N ASP A 681 8.01 -17.58 -35.45
CA ASP A 681 7.28 -16.81 -36.44
C ASP A 681 5.74 -16.95 -36.33
N SER A 682 5.23 -17.94 -35.60
CA SER A 682 3.80 -18.11 -35.35
C SER A 682 3.33 -17.53 -34.02
N TRP A 683 4.26 -17.22 -33.11
CA TRP A 683 3.94 -16.84 -31.74
C TRP A 683 3.14 -15.53 -31.61
N PRO A 684 3.36 -14.46 -32.43
CA PRO A 684 2.55 -13.24 -32.31
C PRO A 684 1.06 -13.48 -32.54
N GLU A 685 0.70 -14.35 -33.50
CA GLU A 685 -0.69 -14.73 -33.76
C GLU A 685 -1.26 -15.55 -32.58
N GLN A 686 -0.49 -16.51 -32.05
CA GLN A 686 -0.92 -17.27 -30.85
C GLN A 686 -1.21 -16.35 -29.64
N ILE A 687 -0.36 -15.33 -29.43
CA ILE A 687 -0.54 -14.34 -28.36
C ILE A 687 -1.77 -13.48 -28.65
N LEU A 688 -1.93 -13.01 -29.89
CA LEU A 688 -3.02 -12.12 -30.27
C LEU A 688 -4.39 -12.82 -30.18
N ASP A 689 -4.51 -14.06 -30.64
CA ASP A 689 -5.70 -14.89 -30.48
C ASP A 689 -6.08 -15.01 -29.00
N LYS A 690 -5.08 -15.22 -28.14
CA LYS A 690 -5.30 -15.33 -26.70
C LYS A 690 -5.70 -13.99 -26.06
N VAL A 691 -5.09 -12.89 -26.48
CA VAL A 691 -5.47 -11.52 -26.06
C VAL A 691 -6.92 -11.24 -26.46
N ILE A 692 -7.30 -11.52 -27.71
CA ILE A 692 -8.66 -11.32 -28.23
C ILE A 692 -9.66 -12.17 -27.44
N ALA A 693 -9.34 -13.44 -27.15
CA ALA A 693 -10.19 -14.30 -26.34
C ALA A 693 -10.42 -13.75 -24.91
N ILE A 694 -9.42 -13.10 -24.32
CA ILE A 694 -9.56 -12.48 -22.99
C ILE A 694 -10.43 -11.23 -23.04
N ILE A 695 -10.14 -10.30 -23.95
CA ILE A 695 -10.86 -9.02 -24.03
C ILE A 695 -12.31 -9.18 -24.52
N THR A 696 -12.64 -10.30 -25.17
CA THR A 696 -14.01 -10.59 -25.63
C THR A 696 -14.84 -11.41 -24.63
N ASP A 697 -14.35 -11.56 -23.40
CA ASP A 697 -15.03 -12.26 -22.28
C ASP A 697 -15.17 -13.78 -22.49
N GLN A 698 -14.29 -14.40 -23.29
CA GLN A 698 -14.27 -15.86 -23.46
C GLN A 698 -13.43 -16.56 -22.37
N SER A 699 -12.50 -15.86 -21.72
CA SER A 699 -11.70 -16.40 -20.60
C SER A 699 -11.02 -15.30 -19.77
N ARG A 700 -10.92 -15.49 -18.45
CA ARG A 700 -10.04 -14.66 -17.58
C ARG A 700 -8.68 -15.33 -17.40
N PRO A 701 -7.58 -14.55 -17.23
CA PRO A 701 -6.27 -15.10 -16.90
C PRO A 701 -6.32 -16.04 -15.69
N LYS A 702 -5.49 -17.09 -15.67
CA LYS A 702 -5.50 -18.13 -14.64
C LYS A 702 -5.22 -17.56 -13.25
N LEU A 703 -4.15 -16.75 -13.10
CA LEU A 703 -3.79 -16.17 -11.81
C LEU A 703 -4.82 -15.16 -11.28
N ASP A 704 -5.48 -14.41 -12.17
CA ASP A 704 -6.62 -13.54 -11.80
C ASP A 704 -7.78 -14.36 -11.22
N ARG A 705 -8.15 -15.48 -11.89
CA ARG A 705 -9.19 -16.38 -11.39
C ARG A 705 -8.84 -17.04 -10.05
N GLN A 706 -7.56 -17.28 -9.79
CA GLN A 706 -7.07 -17.81 -8.52
C GLN A 706 -6.97 -16.73 -7.42
N GLY A 707 -7.17 -15.46 -7.74
CA GLY A 707 -7.05 -14.35 -6.79
C GLY A 707 -5.61 -13.95 -6.47
N ASN A 708 -4.62 -14.41 -7.23
CA ASN A 708 -3.22 -13.98 -7.11
C ASN A 708 -3.02 -12.64 -7.84
N ILE A 709 -3.52 -11.57 -7.22
CA ILE A 709 -3.51 -10.20 -7.73
C ILE A 709 -2.90 -9.25 -6.69
N ASP A 710 -2.20 -8.22 -7.15
CA ASP A 710 -1.63 -7.21 -6.27
C ASP A 710 -1.62 -5.81 -6.93
N PHE A 711 -1.53 -4.77 -6.11
CA PHE A 711 -1.50 -3.37 -6.53
C PHE A 711 -0.68 -2.54 -5.57
N GLN A 712 0.30 -1.80 -6.11
CA GLN A 712 1.17 -0.98 -5.29
C GLN A 712 1.73 0.19 -6.10
N ILE A 713 1.70 1.37 -5.49
CA ILE A 713 2.21 2.60 -6.10
C ILE A 713 3.65 2.81 -5.67
N THR A 714 4.51 3.14 -6.65
CA THR A 714 5.90 3.49 -6.38
C THR A 714 6.02 4.85 -5.73
N ARG A 715 6.98 4.99 -4.82
CA ARG A 715 7.36 6.26 -4.20
C ARG A 715 8.22 7.15 -5.09
N GLY A 716 8.60 6.66 -6.28
CA GLY A 716 9.52 7.37 -7.15
C GLY A 716 10.94 7.40 -6.58
N LEU A 717 11.77 8.30 -7.10
CA LEU A 717 13.17 8.44 -6.69
C LEU A 717 13.34 9.40 -5.50
N LEU A 718 12.37 10.27 -5.23
CA LEU A 718 12.40 11.27 -4.15
C LEU A 718 11.34 11.00 -3.06
N GLY A 719 10.67 9.84 -3.10
CA GLY A 719 9.70 9.49 -2.07
C GLY A 719 10.35 9.02 -0.78
N VAL A 720 9.91 9.57 0.34
CA VAL A 720 10.32 9.19 1.71
C VAL A 720 9.14 9.40 2.66
N SER A 721 9.04 8.60 3.72
CA SER A 721 7.99 8.78 4.73
C SER A 721 8.25 10.02 5.57
N LEU A 722 7.17 10.74 5.87
CA LEU A 722 7.10 11.88 6.80
C LEU A 722 5.95 11.66 7.76
#